data_AF-A0A6A4SID1-F1
#
_entry.id   AF-A0A6A4SID1-F1
#
_cell.length_a   1.000
_cell.length_b   1.000
_cell.length_c   1.000
_cell.angle_alpha   90.00
_cell.angle_beta   90.00
_cell.angle_gamma   90.00
#
_symmetry.space_group_name_H-M   'P 1'
#
loop_
_entity.id
_entity.type
_entity.pdbx_description
1 polymer ?
#
loop_
_entity_poly.entity_id
_entity_poly.type
_entity_poly.pdbx_seq_one_letter_code
_entity_poly.pdbx_strand_id
1 'polypeptide(L)'
;MFSLSELAPINQHQSRSKLLKPWWEVFMDYLVVLMLMTSVLACTEQLSRDRVVCIPLDPFVTANTSDHGSSPSGDVAPTTPSSKHIPQHSSPHLHSAPRGRRTHLVYQQYVYISQVCYHEALPLCSRFFPYIALLQSLVLVASGSFWLHFPHTSARIEHFLAILAKCCESPWTSQALSRAAQQENIQEREAERRPPQSPAFPPSPPVARARRPSADSGTDSPLLKRSDSVSSAIPPSPCPSTLSCDSTMSSVSIGSRVHSPGSKPSVVVDNPRQVISLDKSDGEQARALFERVRKFRSHCESSAVIYKVYLAQTIFKLLMVSLILSYTIPLLGSLSFTHTCHPEEHALVGYATFECIHVLSSLLRKLLVAYLTLLGLYGLLNVYTLSWILHSSLRQYSFLSLKELCSLRDVPDLRNDLAFLLHMLDQYDPLLAQRLSVFLSPVSESRLLEESLERRWGEEKLRAMTSVDAEGCSRLQLVALPHLPPALFTLSQLQVLKLELIKDARFAAQVANMTSLRAAVEPSALGVLQERLEVFHLTFTQASEIPSWVLSLRSLHELHLSGRLCSEGGVGRSWALGSLRQLRHLRVLVIRGTLQRIPGEVSEVAGSLVRLEIYNEGTRLLVLTGLKRLGDLTELLLQDCQLERLPSALLALTKLRTLDLQHNNLRTLEELLSLAHLRHLSCLRLAYNRVLVLPASVGVLRGLELLDLSNNQLQSLPPALFTLRRLRRLLLAGNLIEDLPAEIKALQLLTEIDLSGNRLENLPPVLFSGCLELRILNVAHNSLSSLPRGIAALSELCSVPREFPYSRSARCPAFLYCSGLRNTFGPIPECVCKWSSDSTNDVDALRRRRDFRLPV
;
A
#
# COMPACT_ATOMS: atom_id res chain seq x y z
N MET A 1 36.84 -22.28 42.47
CA MET A 1 36.36 -23.14 41.36
C MET A 1 35.15 -22.46 40.75
N PHE A 2 35.06 -22.34 39.44
CA PHE A 2 33.81 -21.95 38.76
C PHE A 2 32.94 -23.19 38.59
N SER A 3 31.64 -23.07 38.88
CA SER A 3 30.71 -24.18 38.69
C SER A 3 30.00 -24.06 37.35
N LEU A 4 29.88 -25.16 36.59
CA LEU A 4 29.18 -25.16 35.29
C LEU A 4 27.71 -24.70 35.40
N SER A 5 27.10 -24.83 36.58
CA SER A 5 25.79 -24.30 36.93
C SER A 5 25.65 -22.77 36.79
N GLU A 6 26.73 -21.99 36.94
CA GLU A 6 26.67 -20.52 36.81
C GLU A 6 26.53 -20.05 35.35
N LEU A 7 26.71 -20.93 34.36
CA LEU A 7 26.44 -20.64 32.94
C LEU A 7 24.95 -20.85 32.58
N ALA A 8 24.13 -21.42 33.46
CA ALA A 8 22.72 -21.68 33.21
C ALA A 8 21.86 -20.44 32.83
N PRO A 9 22.08 -19.22 33.40
CA PRO A 9 21.27 -18.04 33.06
C PRO A 9 21.31 -17.65 31.58
N ILE A 10 22.44 -17.91 30.90
CA ILE A 10 22.63 -17.60 29.47
C ILE A 10 21.62 -18.39 28.60
N ASN A 11 21.29 -19.62 29.00
CA ASN A 11 20.45 -20.53 28.22
C ASN A 11 18.96 -20.15 28.23
N GLN A 12 18.47 -19.45 29.26
CA GLN A 12 17.05 -19.05 29.35
C GLN A 12 16.69 -17.95 28.34
N HIS A 13 17.48 -16.86 28.28
CA HIS A 13 17.20 -15.75 27.35
C HIS A 13 17.41 -16.16 25.88
N GLN A 14 18.32 -17.12 25.65
CA GLN A 14 18.64 -17.70 24.34
C GLN A 14 17.49 -18.52 23.71
N SER A 15 16.41 -18.80 24.45
CA SER A 15 15.27 -19.60 23.98
C SER A 15 14.57 -19.03 22.74
N ARG A 16 14.25 -17.73 22.71
CA ARG A 16 13.59 -17.07 21.57
C ARG A 16 14.54 -16.73 20.42
N SER A 17 15.80 -16.41 20.70
CA SER A 17 16.78 -16.02 19.68
C SER A 17 17.38 -17.20 18.90
N LYS A 18 17.07 -18.46 19.26
CA LYS A 18 17.49 -19.67 18.52
C LYS A 18 17.05 -19.66 17.05
N LEU A 19 15.87 -19.09 16.76
CA LEU A 19 15.34 -18.91 15.38
C LEU A 19 16.23 -18.04 14.46
N LEU A 20 17.23 -17.36 15.02
CA LEU A 20 18.11 -16.43 14.33
C LEU A 20 19.60 -16.81 14.45
N LYS A 21 19.89 -18.05 14.88
CA LYS A 21 21.24 -18.64 14.89
C LYS A 21 21.35 -19.75 13.83
N PRO A 22 22.01 -19.50 12.68
CA PRO A 22 22.34 -20.53 11.71
C PRO A 22 23.31 -21.58 12.28
N TRP A 23 23.45 -22.71 11.60
CA TRP A 23 24.23 -23.88 12.06
C TRP A 23 25.67 -23.54 12.45
N TRP A 24 26.31 -22.56 11.80
CA TRP A 24 27.69 -22.15 12.09
C TRP A 24 27.85 -21.42 13.43
N GLU A 25 26.93 -20.53 13.82
CA GLU A 25 26.98 -19.88 15.14
C GLU A 25 26.66 -20.90 16.25
N VAL A 26 25.76 -21.84 15.99
CA VAL A 26 25.48 -22.96 16.92
C VAL A 26 26.71 -23.85 17.11
N PHE A 27 27.43 -24.17 16.03
CA PHE A 27 28.66 -24.96 16.13
C PHE A 27 29.81 -24.17 16.79
N MET A 28 29.92 -22.86 16.52
CA MET A 28 30.84 -21.96 17.22
C MET A 28 30.57 -21.92 18.73
N ASP A 29 29.31 -21.82 19.18
CA ASP A 29 28.94 -21.85 20.61
C ASP A 29 29.53 -23.12 21.27
N TYR A 30 29.33 -24.30 20.68
CA TYR A 30 29.82 -25.57 21.21
C TYR A 30 31.36 -25.66 21.21
N LEU A 31 32.04 -25.15 20.18
CA LEU A 31 33.51 -25.13 20.15
C LEU A 31 34.09 -24.25 21.26
N VAL A 32 33.49 -23.08 21.53
CA VAL A 32 33.93 -22.21 22.63
C VAL A 32 33.65 -22.84 23.98
N VAL A 33 32.55 -23.58 24.17
CA VAL A 33 32.30 -24.37 25.38
C VAL A 33 33.36 -25.46 25.57
N LEU A 34 33.79 -26.13 24.49
CA LEU A 34 34.85 -27.15 24.56
C LEU A 34 36.24 -26.55 24.82
N MET A 35 36.54 -25.38 24.26
CA MET A 35 37.74 -24.58 24.60
C MET A 35 37.73 -24.14 26.07
N LEU A 36 36.58 -23.65 26.56
CA LEU A 36 36.39 -23.29 27.96
C LEU A 36 36.63 -24.50 28.87
N MET A 37 36.06 -25.66 28.56
CA MET A 37 36.30 -26.89 29.32
C MET A 37 37.77 -27.34 29.29
N THR A 38 38.43 -27.23 28.14
CA THR A 38 39.88 -27.51 28.03
C THR A 38 40.70 -26.57 28.92
N SER A 39 40.35 -25.27 28.97
CA SER A 39 41.02 -24.29 29.83
C SER A 39 40.75 -24.49 31.33
N VAL A 40 39.52 -24.85 31.72
CA VAL A 40 39.16 -25.14 33.12
C VAL A 40 39.84 -26.42 33.60
N LEU A 41 39.93 -27.46 32.76
CA LEU A 41 40.70 -28.67 33.04
C LEU A 41 42.18 -28.36 33.25
N ALA A 42 42.78 -27.57 32.34
CA ALA A 42 44.18 -27.14 32.47
C ALA A 42 44.43 -26.33 33.76
N CYS A 43 43.53 -25.41 34.11
CA CYS A 43 43.61 -24.65 35.37
C CYS A 43 43.50 -25.56 36.61
N THR A 44 42.67 -26.61 36.53
CA THR A 44 42.41 -27.53 37.66
C THR A 44 43.58 -28.49 37.87
N GLU A 45 44.14 -29.04 36.80
CA GLU A 45 45.37 -29.85 36.84
C GLU A 45 46.56 -29.01 37.33
N GLN A 46 46.68 -27.74 36.91
CA GLN A 46 47.70 -26.85 37.44
C GLN A 46 47.51 -26.58 38.94
N LEU A 47 46.34 -26.11 39.37
CA LEU A 47 46.09 -25.78 40.78
C LEU A 47 46.21 -26.98 41.74
N SER A 48 46.07 -28.21 41.25
CA SER A 48 46.12 -29.44 42.07
C SER A 48 47.44 -30.22 41.99
N ARG A 49 48.21 -30.11 40.89
CA ARG A 49 49.40 -30.94 40.65
C ARG A 49 50.65 -30.18 40.19
N ASP A 50 50.60 -28.87 40.00
CA ASP A 50 51.78 -28.12 39.56
C ASP A 50 52.90 -28.18 40.62
N ARG A 51 53.93 -28.97 40.29
CA ARG A 51 55.11 -29.23 41.10
C ARG A 51 56.32 -29.34 40.18
N VAL A 52 57.36 -28.61 40.54
CA VAL A 52 58.71 -28.77 39.99
C VAL A 52 59.54 -29.55 41.01
N VAL A 53 60.44 -30.39 40.53
CA VAL A 53 61.41 -31.11 41.36
C VAL A 53 62.80 -30.84 40.81
N CYS A 54 63.66 -30.22 41.61
CA CYS A 54 65.02 -29.85 41.22
C CYS A 54 66.08 -30.71 41.92
N ILE A 55 67.13 -31.10 41.18
CA ILE A 55 68.25 -31.94 41.63
C ILE A 55 69.57 -31.25 41.22
N PRO A 56 70.58 -31.15 42.11
CA PRO A 56 71.85 -30.52 41.77
C PRO A 56 72.65 -31.31 40.74
N LEU A 57 73.28 -30.60 39.80
CA LEU A 57 74.27 -31.10 38.86
C LEU A 57 75.70 -30.87 39.37
N ASP A 58 76.68 -31.59 38.83
CA ASP A 58 78.10 -31.38 39.14
C ASP A 58 78.78 -30.42 38.16
N PRO A 59 79.66 -29.51 38.64
CA PRO A 59 80.43 -28.61 37.78
C PRO A 59 81.48 -29.31 36.90
N PHE A 60 81.69 -30.63 37.08
CA PHE A 60 82.66 -31.43 36.32
C PHE A 60 82.05 -32.21 35.13
N VAL A 61 80.73 -32.13 34.91
CA VAL A 61 80.05 -32.88 33.81
C VAL A 61 79.74 -31.99 32.60
N THR A 62 79.66 -30.68 32.79
CA THR A 62 79.25 -29.67 31.77
C THR A 62 80.24 -29.44 30.62
N ALA A 63 81.21 -30.33 30.41
CA ALA A 63 82.21 -30.25 29.34
C ALA A 63 81.92 -31.18 28.14
N ASN A 64 81.11 -32.24 28.30
CA ASN A 64 81.00 -33.33 27.32
C ASN A 64 79.56 -33.66 26.87
N THR A 65 78.58 -32.76 27.07
CA THR A 65 77.19 -32.97 26.65
C THR A 65 76.67 -31.86 25.72
N SER A 66 77.50 -31.49 24.74
CA SER A 66 77.13 -30.66 23.59
C SER A 66 77.92 -31.11 22.36
N ASP A 67 77.45 -32.16 21.69
CA ASP A 67 77.39 -32.26 20.21
C ASP A 67 77.06 -33.69 19.72
N HIS A 68 75.94 -33.80 19.01
CA HIS A 68 75.63 -34.92 18.13
C HIS A 68 75.25 -34.37 16.76
N GLY A 69 76.26 -34.08 15.94
CA GLY A 69 76.09 -33.53 14.59
C GLY A 69 77.31 -33.78 13.69
N SER A 70 77.22 -34.80 12.83
CA SER A 70 78.00 -35.00 11.58
C SER A 70 79.51 -34.72 11.57
N SER A 71 80.32 -35.78 11.47
CA SER A 71 81.68 -35.74 10.89
C SER A 71 81.62 -35.61 9.35
N PRO A 72 82.73 -35.28 8.66
CA PRO A 72 83.60 -36.37 8.18
C PRO A 72 85.13 -36.11 8.06
N SER A 73 85.89 -37.21 8.15
CA SER A 73 87.14 -37.56 7.44
C SER A 73 88.41 -36.66 7.43
N GLY A 74 89.53 -37.26 7.89
CA GLY A 74 90.90 -37.06 7.37
C GLY A 74 91.90 -36.34 8.31
N ASP A 75 93.21 -36.65 8.32
CA ASP A 75 93.91 -37.87 7.85
C ASP A 75 95.39 -37.90 8.37
N VAL A 76 96.10 -39.02 8.20
CA VAL A 76 97.58 -39.23 8.44
C VAL A 76 98.07 -39.30 9.91
N ALA A 77 99.20 -39.99 10.14
CA ALA A 77 99.82 -40.30 11.44
C ALA A 77 101.37 -40.07 11.45
N PRO A 78 102.26 -40.96 11.95
CA PRO A 78 102.62 -41.17 13.36
C PRO A 78 104.13 -40.96 13.68
N THR A 79 104.51 -40.92 14.98
CA THR A 79 105.86 -41.32 15.45
C THR A 79 105.83 -42.04 16.82
N THR A 80 106.72 -43.01 16.99
CA THR A 80 106.98 -43.86 18.19
C THR A 80 108.50 -43.80 18.50
N PRO A 81 109.14 -44.59 19.42
CA PRO A 81 108.71 -45.65 20.37
C PRO A 81 109.20 -45.35 21.83
N SER A 82 109.48 -46.24 22.82
CA SER A 82 109.56 -47.72 22.95
C SER A 82 109.49 -48.21 24.43
N SER A 83 109.36 -49.54 24.62
CA SER A 83 110.17 -50.44 25.51
C SER A 83 110.77 -49.91 26.84
N LYS A 84 110.71 -50.59 28.01
CA LYS A 84 110.19 -51.91 28.47
C LYS A 84 110.21 -51.94 30.01
N HIS A 85 109.25 -52.59 30.68
CA HIS A 85 109.43 -53.72 31.62
C HIS A 85 108.13 -54.05 32.41
N ILE A 86 107.98 -55.33 32.74
CA ILE A 86 106.83 -56.03 33.36
C ILE A 86 107.50 -57.16 34.21
N PRO A 87 107.10 -57.45 35.48
CA PRO A 87 105.83 -58.15 35.73
C PRO A 87 105.06 -57.91 37.06
N GLN A 88 103.77 -58.28 36.99
CA GLN A 88 102.93 -58.91 38.04
C GLN A 88 102.69 -58.15 39.36
N HIS A 89 101.47 -57.62 39.49
CA HIS A 89 100.53 -58.17 40.47
C HIS A 89 99.11 -58.26 39.87
N SER A 90 98.18 -58.90 40.58
CA SER A 90 97.02 -59.58 40.01
C SER A 90 95.66 -58.89 40.22
N SER A 91 94.69 -59.36 39.42
CA SER A 91 93.22 -59.26 39.56
C SER A 91 92.50 -58.01 38.99
N PRO A 92 91.24 -58.14 38.53
CA PRO A 92 90.61 -57.16 37.64
C PRO A 92 89.59 -56.24 38.31
N HIS A 93 89.34 -55.07 37.70
CA HIS A 93 88.19 -54.24 38.04
C HIS A 93 86.88 -54.88 37.54
N LEU A 94 86.19 -55.59 38.44
CA LEU A 94 84.75 -55.81 38.32
C LEU A 94 84.03 -54.45 38.33
N HIS A 95 83.01 -54.30 37.47
CA HIS A 95 82.11 -53.15 37.53
C HIS A 95 81.42 -53.10 38.89
N SER A 96 81.64 -52.02 39.64
CA SER A 96 80.95 -51.80 40.91
C SER A 96 79.45 -51.57 40.66
N ALA A 97 78.60 -52.28 41.40
CA ALA A 97 77.16 -52.07 41.33
C ALA A 97 76.82 -50.60 41.67
N PRO A 98 75.86 -49.96 40.95
CA PRO A 98 75.58 -48.54 41.08
C PRO A 98 75.12 -48.20 42.50
N ARG A 99 75.94 -47.44 43.23
CA ARG A 99 75.61 -46.90 44.56
C ARG A 99 74.94 -45.54 44.39
N GLY A 100 73.80 -45.34 45.04
CA GLY A 100 73.07 -44.07 45.03
C GLY A 100 73.89 -42.91 45.61
N ARG A 101 73.77 -41.73 45.00
CA ARG A 101 74.48 -40.51 45.41
C ARG A 101 73.98 -39.99 46.75
N ARG A 102 74.89 -39.44 47.57
CA ARG A 102 74.57 -38.57 48.71
C ARG A 102 74.96 -37.13 48.36
N THR A 103 74.06 -36.19 48.60
CA THR A 103 74.20 -34.75 48.27
C THR A 103 74.36 -33.86 49.50
N HIS A 104 74.25 -34.43 50.71
CA HIS A 104 74.31 -33.73 52.01
C HIS A 104 73.24 -32.64 52.24
N LEU A 105 72.32 -32.43 51.29
CA LEU A 105 71.18 -31.53 51.41
C LEU A 105 70.05 -32.13 52.24
N VAL A 106 69.44 -31.29 53.08
CA VAL A 106 68.24 -31.63 53.87
C VAL A 106 66.98 -31.44 53.02
N TYR A 107 65.93 -32.22 53.25
CA TYR A 107 64.66 -32.14 52.51
C TYR A 107 64.09 -30.71 52.37
N GLN A 108 64.22 -29.88 53.42
CA GLN A 108 63.75 -28.50 53.39
C GLN A 108 64.50 -27.63 52.34
N GLN A 109 65.79 -27.88 52.11
CA GLN A 109 66.55 -27.19 51.06
C GLN A 109 66.09 -27.62 49.66
N TYR A 110 65.73 -28.90 49.46
CA TYR A 110 65.14 -29.39 48.21
C TYR A 110 63.78 -28.75 47.91
N VAL A 111 62.94 -28.54 48.93
CA VAL A 111 61.66 -27.82 48.78
C VAL A 111 61.91 -26.35 48.44
N TYR A 112 62.84 -25.68 49.15
CA TYR A 112 63.21 -24.28 48.89
C TYR A 112 63.73 -24.08 47.46
N ILE A 113 64.74 -24.84 47.01
CA ILE A 113 65.31 -24.67 45.66
C ILE A 113 64.28 -24.97 44.56
N SER A 114 63.41 -25.96 44.76
CA SER A 114 62.33 -26.25 43.81
C SER A 114 61.32 -25.10 43.70
N GLN A 115 61.07 -24.37 44.80
CA GLN A 115 60.22 -23.18 44.83
C GLN A 115 60.89 -21.95 44.19
N VAL A 116 62.20 -21.76 44.39
CA VAL A 116 62.99 -20.70 43.75
C VAL A 116 63.04 -20.91 42.23
N CYS A 117 63.45 -22.11 41.78
CA CYS A 117 63.52 -22.45 40.36
C CYS A 117 62.15 -22.47 39.67
N TYR A 118 61.04 -22.71 40.39
CA TYR A 118 59.68 -22.50 39.85
C TYR A 118 59.41 -21.03 39.49
N HIS A 119 60.02 -20.08 40.20
CA HIS A 119 59.86 -18.64 39.92
C HIS A 119 60.83 -18.12 38.87
N GLU A 120 62.07 -18.62 38.87
CA GLU A 120 63.17 -18.14 38.01
C GLU A 120 63.28 -18.90 36.68
N ALA A 121 63.33 -20.25 36.72
CA ALA A 121 63.69 -21.07 35.57
C ALA A 121 62.49 -21.50 34.69
N LEU A 122 61.27 -21.51 35.23
CA LEU A 122 60.08 -21.89 34.46
C LEU A 122 59.54 -20.71 33.63
N PRO A 123 59.36 -20.86 32.30
CA PRO A 123 58.89 -19.78 31.45
C PRO A 123 57.45 -19.37 31.79
N LEU A 124 57.14 -18.08 31.64
CA LEU A 124 55.86 -17.47 32.01
C LEU A 124 54.65 -18.21 31.41
N CYS A 125 54.80 -18.74 30.19
CA CYS A 125 53.76 -19.53 29.52
C CYS A 125 53.36 -20.79 30.29
N SER A 126 54.30 -21.52 30.91
CA SER A 126 54.01 -22.74 31.66
C SER A 126 53.16 -22.44 32.90
N ARG A 127 53.41 -21.28 33.54
CA ARG A 127 52.73 -20.84 34.76
C ARG A 127 51.39 -20.13 34.53
N PHE A 128 51.19 -19.47 33.37
CA PHE A 128 50.01 -18.63 33.13
C PHE A 128 49.13 -19.02 31.93
N PHE A 129 49.54 -19.96 31.06
CA PHE A 129 48.76 -20.36 29.89
C PHE A 129 47.30 -20.74 30.22
N PRO A 130 46.99 -21.59 31.22
CA PRO A 130 45.62 -22.01 31.48
C PRO A 130 44.68 -20.85 31.83
N TYR A 131 45.15 -19.91 32.67
CA TYR A 131 44.41 -18.71 33.05
C TYR A 131 44.19 -17.76 31.87
N ILE A 132 45.19 -17.62 30.99
CA ILE A 132 45.06 -16.85 29.75
C ILE A 132 44.06 -17.52 28.80
N ALA A 133 44.14 -18.84 28.60
CA ALA A 133 43.20 -19.59 27.77
C ALA A 133 41.76 -19.52 28.29
N LEU A 134 41.57 -19.50 29.63
CA LEU A 134 40.29 -19.29 30.28
C LEU A 134 39.73 -17.90 29.97
N LEU A 135 40.54 -16.85 30.17
CA LEU A 135 40.16 -15.46 29.86
C LEU A 135 39.80 -15.30 28.38
N GLN A 136 40.61 -15.82 27.45
CA GLN A 136 40.32 -15.75 26.02
C GLN A 136 39.04 -16.51 25.65
N SER A 137 38.80 -17.68 26.26
CA SER A 137 37.54 -18.43 26.04
C SER A 137 36.32 -17.64 26.51
N LEU A 138 36.40 -16.96 27.66
CA LEU A 138 35.32 -16.10 28.17
C LEU A 138 35.08 -14.88 27.27
N VAL A 139 36.14 -14.25 26.75
CA VAL A 139 36.03 -13.17 25.75
C VAL A 139 35.37 -13.67 24.46
N LEU A 140 35.69 -14.89 24.00
CA LEU A 140 35.03 -15.49 22.85
C LEU A 140 33.54 -15.76 23.11
N VAL A 141 33.14 -16.27 24.29
CA VAL A 141 31.71 -16.42 24.68
C VAL A 141 30.99 -15.07 24.61
N ALA A 142 31.54 -14.04 25.25
CA ALA A 142 30.93 -12.71 25.28
C ALA A 142 30.84 -12.09 23.86
N SER A 143 31.87 -12.28 23.03
CA SER A 143 31.87 -11.81 21.64
C SER A 143 30.88 -12.56 20.75
N GLY A 144 30.52 -13.81 21.06
CA GLY A 144 29.56 -14.59 20.27
C GLY A 144 28.12 -14.06 20.38
N SER A 145 27.73 -13.63 21.58
CA SER A 145 26.35 -13.23 21.89
C SER A 145 26.09 -11.72 21.86
N PHE A 146 27.11 -10.89 21.62
CA PHE A 146 27.04 -9.43 21.74
C PHE A 146 25.91 -8.79 20.91
N TRP A 147 25.78 -9.13 19.62
CA TRP A 147 24.75 -8.58 18.73
C TRP A 147 23.31 -8.87 19.15
N LEU A 148 23.09 -9.93 19.94
CA LEU A 148 21.76 -10.30 20.48
C LEU A 148 21.41 -9.52 21.76
N HIS A 149 22.40 -9.05 22.52
CA HIS A 149 22.20 -8.38 23.81
C HIS A 149 22.36 -6.85 23.75
N PHE A 150 23.10 -6.33 22.76
CA PHE A 150 23.34 -4.90 22.62
C PHE A 150 22.04 -4.10 22.42
N PRO A 151 21.70 -3.09 23.27
CA PRO A 151 20.35 -2.51 23.33
C PRO A 151 19.75 -1.97 22.01
N HIS A 152 20.59 -1.42 21.12
CA HIS A 152 20.12 -0.88 19.83
C HIS A 152 19.84 -1.95 18.76
N THR A 153 20.30 -3.19 18.95
CA THR A 153 19.99 -4.33 18.08
C THR A 153 18.98 -5.28 18.73
N SER A 154 19.13 -5.60 20.02
CA SER A 154 18.25 -6.53 20.75
C SER A 154 16.78 -6.14 20.66
N ALA A 155 16.43 -4.89 20.97
CA ALA A 155 15.03 -4.41 20.92
C ALA A 155 14.37 -4.54 19.53
N ARG A 156 15.16 -4.49 18.44
CA ARG A 156 14.67 -4.71 17.06
C ARG A 156 14.53 -6.20 16.74
N ILE A 157 15.46 -7.02 17.22
CA ILE A 157 15.44 -8.48 17.07
C ILE A 157 14.26 -9.08 17.83
N GLU A 158 14.00 -8.64 19.06
CA GLU A 158 12.83 -9.06 19.84
C GLU A 158 11.52 -8.64 19.16
N HIS A 159 11.43 -7.41 18.62
CA HIS A 159 10.25 -6.96 17.89
C HIS A 159 10.03 -7.75 16.58
N PHE A 160 11.11 -8.10 15.86
CA PHE A 160 11.05 -8.99 14.70
C PHE A 160 10.51 -10.37 15.06
N LEU A 161 11.07 -11.00 16.09
CA LEU A 161 10.67 -12.33 16.56
C LEU A 161 9.22 -12.33 17.10
N ALA A 162 8.78 -11.26 17.76
CA ALA A 162 7.41 -11.10 18.22
C ALA A 162 6.40 -10.94 17.07
N ILE A 163 6.77 -10.21 16.01
CA ILE A 163 5.98 -10.15 14.78
C ILE A 163 5.94 -11.52 14.09
N LEU A 164 7.09 -12.17 13.91
CA LEU A 164 7.21 -13.45 13.24
C LEU A 164 6.36 -14.54 13.92
N ALA A 165 6.40 -14.61 15.26
CA ALA A 165 5.55 -15.51 16.02
C ALA A 165 4.06 -15.25 15.75
N LYS A 166 3.61 -13.99 15.75
CA LYS A 166 2.21 -13.64 15.44
C LYS A 166 1.83 -13.87 13.98
N CYS A 167 2.78 -13.79 13.05
CA CYS A 167 2.55 -14.22 11.67
C CYS A 167 2.35 -15.74 11.58
N CYS A 168 3.12 -16.53 12.34
CA CYS A 168 2.99 -17.99 12.37
C CYS A 168 1.72 -18.48 13.07
N GLU A 169 1.27 -17.80 14.12
CA GLU A 169 0.02 -18.07 14.84
C GLU A 169 -1.24 -17.69 14.03
N SER A 170 -1.15 -16.76 13.07
CA SER A 170 -2.33 -16.21 12.40
C SER A 170 -2.97 -17.19 11.40
N PRO A 171 -4.26 -17.55 11.55
CA PRO A 171 -4.94 -18.47 10.63
C PRO A 171 -5.04 -17.92 9.21
N TRP A 172 -4.96 -16.60 9.03
CA TRP A 172 -4.90 -15.95 7.71
C TRP A 172 -3.73 -16.48 6.86
N THR A 173 -2.56 -16.78 7.44
CA THR A 173 -1.42 -17.28 6.64
C THR A 173 -1.71 -18.64 6.03
N SER A 174 -2.22 -19.58 6.83
CA SER A 174 -2.61 -20.92 6.38
C SER A 174 -3.67 -20.87 5.28
N GLN A 175 -4.63 -19.94 5.38
CA GLN A 175 -5.70 -19.76 4.40
C GLN A 175 -5.25 -19.03 3.13
N ALA A 176 -4.36 -18.04 3.23
CA ALA A 176 -3.77 -17.38 2.07
C ALA A 176 -2.85 -18.31 1.28
N LEU A 177 -2.02 -19.11 1.98
CA LEU A 177 -1.09 -20.06 1.36
C LEU A 177 -1.82 -21.26 0.73
N SER A 178 -2.84 -21.82 1.40
CA SER A 178 -3.63 -22.92 0.80
C SER A 178 -4.39 -22.49 -0.45
N ARG A 179 -4.88 -21.24 -0.50
CA ARG A 179 -5.49 -20.67 -1.71
C ARG A 179 -4.49 -20.37 -2.82
N ALA A 180 -3.26 -19.94 -2.49
CA ALA A 180 -2.20 -19.78 -3.49
C ALA A 180 -1.88 -21.13 -4.17
N ALA A 181 -1.65 -22.18 -3.37
CA ALA A 181 -1.41 -23.53 -3.87
C ALA A 181 -2.60 -24.11 -4.68
N GLN A 182 -3.85 -23.78 -4.32
CA GLN A 182 -5.02 -24.12 -5.13
C GLN A 182 -5.03 -23.37 -6.48
N GLN A 183 -4.65 -22.10 -6.49
CA GLN A 183 -4.56 -21.30 -7.72
C GLN A 183 -3.49 -21.85 -8.66
N GLU A 184 -2.34 -22.29 -8.14
CA GLU A 184 -1.28 -22.94 -8.92
C GLU A 184 -1.74 -24.30 -9.48
N ASN A 185 -2.39 -25.16 -8.68
CA ASN A 185 -2.96 -26.43 -9.17
C ASN A 185 -3.98 -26.23 -10.31
N ILE A 186 -4.68 -25.09 -10.35
CA ILE A 186 -5.57 -24.72 -11.46
C ILE A 186 -4.76 -24.27 -12.68
N GLN A 187 -3.73 -23.43 -12.49
CA GLN A 187 -2.87 -22.95 -13.58
C GLN A 187 -2.05 -24.08 -14.23
N GLU A 188 -1.56 -25.06 -13.47
CA GLU A 188 -0.89 -26.25 -14.00
C GLU A 188 -1.86 -27.08 -14.85
N ARG A 189 -3.08 -27.34 -14.35
CA ARG A 189 -4.13 -28.04 -15.10
C ARG A 189 -4.61 -27.26 -16.34
N GLU A 190 -4.53 -25.94 -16.34
CA GLU A 190 -4.77 -25.10 -17.53
C GLU A 190 -3.58 -25.05 -18.49
N ALA A 191 -2.37 -25.33 -18.03
CA ALA A 191 -1.18 -25.47 -18.87
C ALA A 191 -1.16 -26.85 -19.56
N GLU A 192 -1.41 -27.94 -18.84
CA GLU A 192 -1.54 -29.30 -19.38
C GLU A 192 -2.69 -29.43 -20.40
N ARG A 193 -3.73 -28.59 -20.29
CA ARG A 193 -4.86 -28.55 -21.23
C ARG A 193 -4.61 -27.75 -22.51
N ARG A 194 -3.44 -27.12 -22.68
CA ARG A 194 -3.07 -26.46 -23.93
C ARG A 194 -2.39 -27.48 -24.84
N PRO A 195 -2.84 -27.66 -26.10
CA PRO A 195 -2.13 -28.52 -27.03
C PRO A 195 -0.72 -27.96 -27.30
N PRO A 196 0.28 -28.82 -27.56
CA PRO A 196 1.66 -28.37 -27.74
C PRO A 196 1.76 -27.44 -28.95
N GLN A 197 2.09 -26.18 -28.68
CA GLN A 197 2.43 -25.22 -29.73
C GLN A 197 3.81 -25.58 -30.30
N SER A 198 3.94 -25.56 -31.62
CA SER A 198 5.23 -25.72 -32.30
C SER A 198 6.20 -24.61 -31.89
N PRO A 199 7.52 -24.89 -31.82
CA PRO A 199 8.49 -23.92 -31.33
C PRO A 199 8.59 -22.73 -32.29
N ALA A 200 8.08 -21.57 -31.87
CA ALA A 200 8.34 -20.31 -32.52
C ALA A 200 9.82 -19.93 -32.33
N PHE A 201 10.49 -19.56 -33.41
CA PHE A 201 11.89 -19.12 -33.36
C PHE A 201 12.05 -17.85 -32.50
N PRO A 202 13.18 -17.69 -31.78
CA PRO A 202 13.42 -16.51 -30.96
C PRO A 202 13.59 -15.25 -31.83
N PRO A 203 13.10 -14.08 -31.38
CA PRO A 203 13.34 -12.81 -32.06
C PRO A 203 14.80 -12.39 -31.94
N SER A 204 15.39 -11.94 -33.04
CA SER A 204 16.75 -11.41 -33.11
C SER A 204 16.85 -9.98 -32.54
N PRO A 205 18.03 -9.56 -32.04
CA PRO A 205 18.21 -8.24 -31.43
C PRO A 205 18.21 -7.10 -32.46
N PRO A 206 17.87 -5.85 -32.05
CA PRO A 206 17.81 -4.71 -32.96
C PRO A 206 19.22 -4.24 -33.39
N VAL A 207 19.52 -4.34 -34.69
CA VAL A 207 20.75 -3.81 -35.28
C VAL A 207 20.50 -2.40 -35.86
N ALA A 208 21.44 -1.48 -35.62
CA ALA A 208 21.33 -0.09 -36.02
C ALA A 208 21.53 0.14 -37.54
N ARG A 209 21.10 1.33 -38.01
CA ARG A 209 21.29 1.78 -39.40
C ARG A 209 22.77 1.83 -39.81
N ALA A 210 23.13 1.08 -40.84
CA ALA A 210 24.33 1.26 -41.67
C ALA A 210 23.98 1.12 -43.17
N ARG A 211 24.93 1.41 -44.06
CA ARG A 211 24.69 1.57 -45.52
C ARG A 211 24.90 0.29 -46.36
N ARG A 212 24.23 0.26 -47.52
CA ARG A 212 24.54 -0.49 -48.76
C ARG A 212 26.00 -0.27 -49.24
N PRO A 213 26.55 -1.04 -50.23
CA PRO A 213 25.90 -1.96 -51.20
C PRO A 213 26.44 -3.42 -51.05
N SER A 214 26.55 -4.35 -52.03
CA SER A 214 26.33 -4.42 -53.50
C SER A 214 26.24 -5.89 -53.97
N ALA A 215 25.51 -6.16 -55.08
CA ALA A 215 25.62 -7.35 -55.96
C ALA A 215 25.31 -8.75 -55.34
N ASP A 216 24.88 -9.78 -56.09
CA ASP A 216 24.26 -9.85 -57.42
C ASP A 216 23.38 -11.14 -57.56
N SER A 217 22.88 -11.41 -58.77
CA SER A 217 22.16 -12.62 -59.24
C SER A 217 22.58 -13.98 -58.63
N GLY A 218 21.72 -15.00 -58.56
CA GLY A 218 20.37 -15.21 -59.11
C GLY A 218 20.19 -16.69 -59.55
N THR A 219 19.01 -17.09 -60.05
CA THR A 219 18.68 -18.42 -60.68
C THR A 219 18.89 -19.68 -59.81
N ASP A 220 18.12 -20.79 -59.93
CA ASP A 220 16.85 -21.03 -60.63
C ASP A 220 16.07 -22.18 -59.93
N SER A 221 14.81 -22.36 -60.33
CA SER A 221 13.97 -23.53 -60.00
C SER A 221 13.50 -24.18 -61.32
N PRO A 222 12.67 -25.25 -61.35
CA PRO A 222 12.33 -26.27 -60.34
C PRO A 222 12.56 -27.71 -60.91
N LEU A 223 11.95 -28.76 -60.32
CA LEU A 223 10.90 -29.60 -60.97
C LEU A 223 10.58 -30.88 -60.16
N LEU A 224 9.27 -31.18 -60.03
CA LEU A 224 8.55 -32.48 -60.05
C LEU A 224 9.11 -33.75 -59.32
N LYS A 225 8.32 -34.79 -58.98
CA LYS A 225 6.92 -35.04 -58.52
C LYS A 225 6.77 -36.58 -58.38
N ARG A 226 5.75 -37.06 -57.65
CA ARG A 226 5.47 -38.49 -57.27
C ARG A 226 6.34 -38.97 -56.09
N SER A 227 5.84 -39.62 -55.03
CA SER A 227 4.79 -40.68 -54.86
C SER A 227 5.30 -42.04 -55.40
N ASP A 228 5.25 -43.16 -54.68
CA ASP A 228 4.11 -43.75 -53.97
C ASP A 228 4.51 -44.43 -52.61
N SER A 229 3.85 -45.53 -52.21
CA SER A 229 3.81 -46.04 -50.82
C SER A 229 3.99 -47.58 -50.69
N VAL A 230 4.01 -48.09 -49.44
CA VAL A 230 3.79 -49.50 -48.98
C VAL A 230 5.01 -50.40 -48.61
N SER A 231 5.42 -50.30 -47.33
CA SER A 231 5.68 -51.42 -46.37
C SER A 231 6.89 -52.41 -46.48
N SER A 232 7.12 -53.13 -45.36
CA SER A 232 7.99 -54.33 -45.13
C SER A 232 9.52 -54.11 -44.98
N ALA A 233 10.32 -54.93 -44.25
CA ALA A 233 10.05 -55.80 -43.09
C ALA A 233 11.33 -56.35 -42.38
N ILE A 234 11.60 -55.90 -41.13
CA ILE A 234 12.38 -56.57 -40.03
C ILE A 234 13.91 -56.89 -40.31
N PRO A 235 14.72 -57.64 -39.49
CA PRO A 235 16.06 -57.17 -39.03
C PRO A 235 17.23 -58.15 -39.40
N PRO A 236 18.45 -58.19 -38.75
CA PRO A 236 18.73 -58.40 -37.31
C PRO A 236 19.87 -57.52 -36.69
N SER A 237 20.24 -57.79 -35.43
CA SER A 237 21.35 -57.17 -34.68
C SER A 237 22.67 -57.98 -34.75
N PRO A 238 23.79 -57.50 -34.14
CA PRO A 238 24.12 -58.00 -32.79
C PRO A 238 24.80 -56.96 -31.84
N CYS A 239 24.99 -57.35 -30.57
CA CYS A 239 25.77 -56.64 -29.52
C CYS A 239 27.10 -57.39 -29.22
N PRO A 240 28.04 -56.76 -28.48
CA PRO A 240 28.32 -57.09 -27.07
C PRO A 240 28.26 -55.81 -26.18
N SER A 241 27.93 -55.78 -24.87
CA SER A 241 28.28 -56.63 -23.69
C SER A 241 29.74 -56.50 -23.23
N THR A 242 30.11 -56.54 -21.94
CA THR A 242 29.41 -56.62 -20.62
C THR A 242 29.71 -55.32 -19.82
N LEU A 243 29.67 -55.06 -18.50
CA LEU A 243 29.54 -55.65 -17.12
C LEU A 243 28.92 -54.51 -16.24
N SER A 244 28.57 -54.61 -14.95
CA SER A 244 27.89 -55.59 -14.06
C SER A 244 27.57 -54.89 -12.73
N CYS A 245 26.45 -55.21 -12.07
CA CYS A 245 26.05 -54.59 -10.79
C CYS A 245 26.68 -55.26 -9.57
N ASP A 246 26.54 -54.65 -8.39
CA ASP A 246 26.32 -55.41 -7.15
C ASP A 246 25.31 -54.70 -6.23
N SER A 247 24.70 -55.42 -5.28
CA SER A 247 23.56 -54.94 -4.47
C SER A 247 23.44 -55.68 -3.13
N THR A 248 22.88 -55.04 -2.10
CA THR A 248 22.25 -55.79 -1.00
C THR A 248 21.15 -54.98 -0.30
N MET A 249 20.03 -55.63 -0.01
CA MET A 249 18.99 -55.14 0.91
C MET A 249 18.92 -56.06 2.14
N SER A 250 18.23 -55.61 3.18
CA SER A 250 17.55 -56.49 4.12
C SER A 250 16.14 -55.95 4.41
N SER A 251 15.21 -56.86 4.72
CA SER A 251 13.77 -56.58 4.78
C SER A 251 13.07 -57.53 5.74
N VAL A 252 11.87 -57.15 6.22
CA VAL A 252 10.91 -58.05 6.87
C VAL A 252 9.50 -57.65 6.42
N SER A 253 8.61 -58.64 6.21
CA SER A 253 7.30 -58.44 5.59
C SER A 253 6.24 -59.41 6.10
N ILE A 254 5.02 -58.94 6.39
CA ILE A 254 3.80 -59.75 6.58
C ILE A 254 2.59 -58.95 6.04
N GLY A 255 1.61 -59.51 5.32
CA GLY A 255 1.57 -60.87 4.75
C GLY A 255 0.19 -61.55 4.67
N SER A 256 -0.79 -61.00 3.93
CA SER A 256 -2.00 -61.77 3.54
C SER A 256 -2.65 -61.27 2.24
N ARG A 257 -3.30 -62.19 1.50
CA ARG A 257 -4.13 -61.94 0.30
C ARG A 257 -5.61 -61.76 0.75
N VAL A 258 -6.59 -61.33 -0.05
CA VAL A 258 -7.23 -62.07 -1.19
C VAL A 258 -8.29 -61.18 -1.88
N HIS A 259 -8.50 -61.39 -3.20
CA HIS A 259 -9.59 -60.97 -4.11
C HIS A 259 -10.03 -59.49 -4.24
N SER A 260 -9.87 -58.98 -5.46
CA SER A 260 -10.83 -58.11 -6.15
C SER A 260 -11.85 -58.94 -6.94
N PRO A 261 -13.03 -58.38 -7.23
CA PRO A 261 -13.34 -58.06 -8.64
C PRO A 261 -13.75 -56.58 -8.81
N GLY A 262 -13.62 -56.07 -10.04
CA GLY A 262 -13.69 -54.63 -10.31
C GLY A 262 -15.07 -54.04 -10.55
N SER A 263 -15.19 -52.74 -10.29
CA SER A 263 -16.19 -51.84 -10.88
C SER A 263 -15.50 -50.54 -11.30
N LYS A 264 -16.18 -49.74 -12.14
CA LYS A 264 -15.62 -48.50 -12.72
C LYS A 264 -15.34 -47.48 -11.60
N PRO A 265 -14.29 -46.64 -11.69
CA PRO A 265 -14.13 -45.51 -10.79
C PRO A 265 -15.29 -44.53 -11.01
N SER A 266 -16.24 -44.51 -10.08
CA SER A 266 -17.19 -43.41 -9.95
C SER A 266 -16.42 -42.14 -9.62
N VAL A 267 -16.85 -41.02 -10.18
CA VAL A 267 -16.29 -39.71 -9.80
C VAL A 267 -16.74 -39.43 -8.37
N VAL A 268 -15.88 -39.72 -7.40
CA VAL A 268 -16.00 -39.19 -6.05
C VAL A 268 -15.80 -37.68 -6.17
N VAL A 269 -16.90 -36.94 -6.06
CA VAL A 269 -16.87 -35.51 -5.83
C VAL A 269 -16.25 -35.33 -4.45
N ASP A 270 -14.96 -35.00 -4.42
CA ASP A 270 -14.25 -34.68 -3.18
C ASP A 270 -14.94 -33.44 -2.60
N ASN A 271 -15.62 -33.62 -1.47
CA ASN A 271 -16.34 -32.54 -0.79
C ASN A 271 -15.34 -31.39 -0.54
N PRO A 272 -15.70 -30.12 -0.83
CA PRO A 272 -14.79 -29.01 -0.57
C PRO A 272 -14.51 -28.96 0.93
N ARG A 273 -13.31 -29.42 1.31
CA ARG A 273 -12.85 -29.45 2.71
C ARG A 273 -13.05 -28.06 3.30
N GLN A 274 -13.72 -28.00 4.44
CA GLN A 274 -14.23 -26.77 5.06
C GLN A 274 -13.20 -25.64 4.94
N VAL A 275 -13.51 -24.66 4.10
CA VAL A 275 -12.75 -23.40 4.08
C VAL A 275 -12.96 -22.79 5.45
N ILE A 276 -11.90 -22.75 6.25
CA ILE A 276 -11.94 -22.19 7.60
C ILE A 276 -12.41 -20.74 7.45
N SER A 277 -13.63 -20.46 7.88
CA SER A 277 -14.16 -19.10 7.88
C SER A 277 -13.49 -18.37 9.03
N LEU A 278 -12.54 -17.48 8.75
CA LEU A 278 -11.93 -16.66 9.81
C LEU A 278 -13.02 -15.98 10.62
N ASP A 279 -12.97 -16.13 11.94
CA ASP A 279 -13.84 -15.37 12.82
C ASP A 279 -13.58 -13.87 12.68
N LYS A 280 -14.56 -13.06 13.07
CA LYS A 280 -14.46 -11.60 12.99
C LYS A 280 -13.24 -11.07 13.75
N SER A 281 -12.92 -11.70 14.89
CA SER A 281 -11.71 -11.46 15.68
C SER A 281 -10.44 -11.59 14.84
N ASP A 282 -10.37 -12.60 13.99
CA ASP A 282 -9.12 -13.06 13.38
C ASP A 282 -8.79 -12.21 12.15
N GLY A 283 -9.82 -11.78 11.41
CA GLY A 283 -9.67 -10.78 10.35
C GLY A 283 -9.25 -9.40 10.88
N GLU A 284 -9.76 -9.00 12.06
CA GLU A 284 -9.37 -7.73 12.71
C GLU A 284 -7.94 -7.83 13.32
N GLN A 285 -7.57 -8.97 13.90
CA GLN A 285 -6.19 -9.27 14.32
C GLN A 285 -5.20 -9.30 13.15
N ALA A 286 -5.55 -9.95 12.04
CA ALA A 286 -4.73 -10.00 10.84
C ALA A 286 -4.50 -8.59 10.26
N ARG A 287 -5.54 -7.75 10.20
CA ARG A 287 -5.42 -6.35 9.78
C ARG A 287 -4.49 -5.54 10.70
N ALA A 288 -4.61 -5.70 12.02
CA ALA A 288 -3.69 -5.06 12.97
C ALA A 288 -2.24 -5.56 12.82
N LEU A 289 -2.06 -6.82 12.40
CA LEU A 289 -0.74 -7.40 12.12
C LEU A 289 -0.14 -6.86 10.81
N PHE A 290 -0.91 -6.70 9.72
CA PHE A 290 -0.46 -6.01 8.50
C PHE A 290 0.06 -4.60 8.80
N GLU A 291 -0.65 -3.81 9.62
CA GLU A 291 -0.22 -2.46 9.99
C GLU A 291 1.07 -2.46 10.84
N ARG A 292 1.20 -3.40 11.77
CA ARG A 292 2.44 -3.61 12.55
C ARG A 292 3.62 -4.00 11.66
N VAL A 293 3.43 -4.95 10.73
CA VAL A 293 4.45 -5.39 9.75
C VAL A 293 4.88 -4.22 8.87
N ARG A 294 3.95 -3.44 8.32
CA ARG A 294 4.23 -2.22 7.54
C ARG A 294 5.07 -1.21 8.34
N LYS A 295 4.68 -0.92 9.59
CA LYS A 295 5.36 0.07 10.45
C LYS A 295 6.76 -0.40 10.86
N PHE A 296 6.90 -1.68 11.23
CA PHE A 296 8.19 -2.30 11.54
C PHE A 296 9.13 -2.34 10.33
N ARG A 297 8.60 -2.68 9.14
CA ARG A 297 9.35 -2.66 7.88
C ARG A 297 9.98 -1.29 7.64
N SER A 298 9.18 -0.23 7.70
CA SER A 298 9.66 1.15 7.51
C SER A 298 10.76 1.53 8.51
N HIS A 299 10.62 1.12 9.78
CA HIS A 299 11.65 1.34 10.80
C HIS A 299 12.96 0.60 10.51
N CYS A 300 12.90 -0.66 10.08
CA CYS A 300 14.10 -1.47 9.82
C CYS A 300 14.76 -1.18 8.47
N GLU A 301 14.02 -0.83 7.42
CA GLU A 301 14.60 -0.41 6.14
C GLU A 301 15.40 0.90 6.26
N SER A 302 15.08 1.76 7.25
CA SER A 302 15.86 2.97 7.56
C SER A 302 17.23 2.72 8.20
N SER A 303 17.53 1.48 8.60
CA SER A 303 18.66 1.13 9.47
C SER A 303 19.52 0.01 8.90
N ALA A 304 20.83 0.10 9.13
CA ALA A 304 21.82 -0.94 8.81
C ALA A 304 22.74 -1.22 10.02
N VAL A 305 22.18 -1.16 11.24
CA VAL A 305 22.92 -1.29 12.51
C VAL A 305 23.15 -2.76 12.85
N ILE A 306 22.15 -3.63 12.67
CA ILE A 306 22.27 -5.07 12.97
C ILE A 306 23.33 -5.70 12.07
N TYR A 307 23.27 -5.42 10.76
CA TYR A 307 24.28 -5.87 9.81
C TYR A 307 25.70 -5.39 10.17
N LYS A 308 25.85 -4.10 10.54
CA LYS A 308 27.14 -3.52 10.93
C LYS A 308 27.70 -4.16 12.20
N VAL A 309 26.87 -4.38 13.22
CA VAL A 309 27.30 -4.99 14.50
C VAL A 309 27.69 -6.45 14.27
N TYR A 310 26.93 -7.23 13.49
CA TYR A 310 27.28 -8.62 13.19
C TYR A 310 28.59 -8.74 12.37
N LEU A 311 28.78 -7.89 11.35
CA LEU A 311 30.02 -7.84 10.57
C LEU A 311 31.24 -7.45 11.45
N ALA A 312 31.10 -6.40 12.27
CA ALA A 312 32.16 -5.98 13.19
C ALA A 312 32.48 -7.06 14.23
N GLN A 313 31.47 -7.77 14.73
CA GLN A 313 31.62 -8.89 15.65
C GLN A 313 32.42 -10.04 15.02
N THR A 314 32.11 -10.43 13.78
CA THR A 314 32.84 -11.49 13.06
C THR A 314 34.29 -11.08 12.76
N ILE A 315 34.53 -9.83 12.38
CA ILE A 315 35.90 -9.30 12.18
C ILE A 315 36.66 -9.31 13.52
N PHE A 316 36.03 -8.90 14.62
CA PHE A 316 36.64 -8.93 15.96
C PHE A 316 36.97 -10.38 16.41
N LYS A 317 36.04 -11.34 16.25
CA LYS A 317 36.29 -12.77 16.49
C LYS A 317 37.53 -13.24 15.72
N LEU A 318 37.64 -12.92 14.43
CA LEU A 318 38.76 -13.34 13.57
C LEU A 318 40.10 -12.69 13.96
N LEU A 319 40.10 -11.39 14.30
CA LEU A 319 41.29 -10.69 14.81
C LEU A 319 41.77 -11.27 16.15
N MET A 320 40.84 -11.59 17.06
CA MET A 320 41.17 -12.26 18.32
C MET A 320 41.78 -13.64 18.09
N VAL A 321 41.22 -14.45 17.20
CA VAL A 321 41.79 -15.76 16.82
C VAL A 321 43.20 -15.61 16.25
N SER A 322 43.41 -14.66 15.34
CA SER A 322 44.73 -14.39 14.75
C SER A 322 45.76 -13.95 15.79
N LEU A 323 45.37 -13.05 16.70
CA LEU A 323 46.21 -12.61 17.82
C LEU A 323 46.58 -13.79 18.73
N ILE A 324 45.61 -14.60 19.16
CA ILE A 324 45.86 -15.74 20.05
C ILE A 324 46.82 -16.73 19.37
N LEU A 325 46.59 -17.11 18.11
CA LEU A 325 47.49 -17.99 17.37
C LEU A 325 48.92 -17.42 17.27
N SER A 326 49.07 -16.11 17.02
CA SER A 326 50.37 -15.46 16.84
C SER A 326 51.30 -15.55 18.06
N TYR A 327 50.77 -15.50 19.28
CA TYR A 327 51.59 -15.65 20.50
C TYR A 327 51.62 -17.08 21.03
N THR A 328 50.56 -17.87 20.86
CA THR A 328 50.51 -19.24 21.40
C THR A 328 51.35 -20.25 20.61
N ILE A 329 51.49 -20.09 19.29
CA ILE A 329 52.27 -21.01 18.45
C ILE A 329 53.78 -20.97 18.80
N PRO A 330 54.45 -19.80 18.89
CA PRO A 330 55.84 -19.74 19.35
C PRO A 330 56.03 -20.30 20.78
N LEU A 331 55.08 -20.04 21.68
CA LEU A 331 55.09 -20.53 23.06
C LEU A 331 55.00 -22.06 23.19
N LEU A 332 54.52 -22.77 22.17
CA LEU A 332 54.48 -24.24 22.18
C LEU A 332 55.89 -24.85 22.23
N GLY A 333 56.89 -24.16 21.67
CA GLY A 333 58.29 -24.60 21.67
C GLY A 333 59.01 -24.44 23.01
N SER A 334 58.52 -23.56 23.90
CA SER A 334 59.16 -23.31 25.22
C SER A 334 58.65 -24.23 26.35
N LEU A 335 57.70 -25.12 26.07
CA LEU A 335 57.23 -26.14 27.01
C LEU A 335 58.09 -27.42 26.94
N SER A 336 59.29 -27.35 27.55
CA SER A 336 60.16 -28.51 27.78
C SER A 336 59.77 -29.29 29.04
N PHE A 337 60.29 -30.53 29.18
CA PHE A 337 60.09 -31.37 30.37
C PHE A 337 61.13 -31.08 31.46
N THR A 338 62.36 -30.77 31.05
CA THR A 338 63.47 -30.34 31.89
C THR A 338 63.78 -28.86 31.66
N HIS A 339 64.27 -28.21 32.71
CA HIS A 339 64.77 -26.84 32.72
C HIS A 339 66.05 -26.79 33.57
N THR A 340 67.06 -26.03 33.16
CA THR A 340 68.26 -25.78 33.98
C THR A 340 68.08 -24.48 34.78
N CYS A 341 68.39 -24.54 36.07
CA CYS A 341 68.23 -23.46 37.02
C CYS A 341 69.58 -23.07 37.63
N HIS A 342 69.82 -21.76 37.75
CA HIS A 342 71.04 -21.14 38.26
C HIS A 342 70.64 -20.12 39.34
N PRO A 343 70.39 -20.55 40.59
CA PRO A 343 69.87 -19.68 41.64
C PRO A 343 70.91 -18.63 42.06
N GLU A 344 70.49 -17.41 42.38
CA GLU A 344 71.45 -16.37 42.79
C GLU A 344 72.11 -16.69 44.14
N GLU A 345 71.34 -17.17 45.14
CA GLU A 345 71.81 -17.47 46.50
C GLU A 345 72.57 -18.81 46.65
N HIS A 346 73.69 -18.95 45.92
CA HIS A 346 74.60 -20.10 45.97
C HIS A 346 75.00 -20.53 47.40
N ALA A 347 75.13 -19.57 48.31
CA ALA A 347 75.61 -19.79 49.69
C ALA A 347 74.66 -20.63 50.57
N LEU A 348 73.36 -20.70 50.26
CA LEU A 348 72.37 -21.41 51.08
C LEU A 348 72.26 -22.91 50.76
N VAL A 349 72.72 -23.32 49.57
CA VAL A 349 72.54 -24.68 49.03
C VAL A 349 73.84 -25.33 48.54
N GLY A 350 74.90 -24.56 48.28
CA GLY A 350 76.24 -25.09 47.98
C GLY A 350 76.43 -25.69 46.58
N TYR A 351 75.44 -25.54 45.69
CA TYR A 351 75.49 -25.97 44.29
C TYR A 351 75.08 -24.79 43.37
N ALA A 352 75.72 -24.67 42.21
CA ALA A 352 75.50 -23.58 41.25
C ALA A 352 74.47 -23.91 40.15
N THR A 353 74.23 -25.19 39.90
CA THR A 353 73.41 -25.68 38.78
C THR A 353 72.44 -26.75 39.27
N PHE A 354 71.17 -26.61 38.92
CA PHE A 354 70.12 -27.58 39.21
C PHE A 354 69.38 -27.96 37.92
N GLU A 355 69.13 -29.25 37.71
CA GLU A 355 68.18 -29.71 36.72
C GLU A 355 66.81 -29.86 37.37
N CYS A 356 65.81 -29.22 36.78
CA CYS A 356 64.44 -29.13 37.30
C CYS A 356 63.47 -29.78 36.33
N ILE A 357 62.70 -30.76 36.81
CA ILE A 357 61.66 -31.45 36.05
C ILE A 357 60.31 -30.79 36.31
N HIS A 358 59.62 -30.36 35.25
CA HIS A 358 58.22 -29.93 35.32
C HIS A 358 57.31 -31.07 34.89
N VAL A 359 56.76 -31.80 35.87
CA VAL A 359 55.96 -33.02 35.63
C VAL A 359 54.72 -32.75 34.78
N LEU A 360 54.14 -31.55 34.92
CA LEU A 360 52.89 -31.15 34.26
C LEU A 360 53.07 -30.71 32.80
N SER A 361 54.29 -30.35 32.37
CA SER A 361 54.62 -29.84 31.04
C SER A 361 54.07 -30.70 29.89
N SER A 362 54.21 -32.02 29.97
CA SER A 362 53.76 -32.99 28.97
C SER A 362 52.23 -33.02 28.82
N LEU A 363 51.49 -32.78 29.91
CA LEU A 363 50.03 -32.67 29.90
C LEU A 363 49.60 -31.29 29.38
N LEU A 364 50.21 -30.21 29.88
CA LEU A 364 49.95 -28.84 29.41
C LEU A 364 50.22 -28.69 27.90
N ARG A 365 51.29 -29.29 27.37
CA ARG A 365 51.60 -29.28 25.93
C ARG A 365 50.51 -29.98 25.11
N LYS A 366 49.95 -31.09 25.60
CA LYS A 366 48.82 -31.79 24.94
C LYS A 366 47.52 -30.96 25.02
N LEU A 367 47.23 -30.36 26.17
CA LEU A 367 46.06 -29.49 26.36
C LEU A 367 46.15 -28.20 25.54
N LEU A 368 47.35 -27.61 25.41
CA LEU A 368 47.62 -26.48 24.51
C LEU A 368 47.39 -26.88 23.04
N VAL A 369 47.93 -28.01 22.57
CA VAL A 369 47.67 -28.47 21.19
C VAL A 369 46.17 -28.71 20.95
N ALA A 370 45.45 -29.31 21.91
CA ALA A 370 44.00 -29.48 21.81
C ALA A 370 43.24 -28.13 21.80
N TYR A 371 43.67 -27.14 22.59
CA TYR A 371 43.13 -25.79 22.56
C TYR A 371 43.36 -25.11 21.19
N LEU A 372 44.54 -25.29 20.60
CA LEU A 372 44.91 -24.72 19.31
C LEU A 372 44.15 -25.34 18.13
N THR A 373 43.87 -26.65 18.14
CA THR A 373 43.06 -27.27 17.09
C THR A 373 41.61 -26.82 17.14
N LEU A 374 41.04 -26.66 18.35
CA LEU A 374 39.69 -26.10 18.54
C LEU A 374 39.62 -24.63 18.11
N LEU A 375 40.60 -23.81 18.51
CA LEU A 375 40.73 -22.41 18.09
C LEU A 375 40.89 -22.27 16.57
N GLY A 376 41.67 -23.15 15.94
CA GLY A 376 41.84 -23.20 14.48
C GLY A 376 40.53 -23.53 13.74
N LEU A 377 39.78 -24.51 14.23
CA LEU A 377 38.46 -24.85 13.69
C LEU A 377 37.45 -23.70 13.86
N TYR A 378 37.44 -23.05 15.02
CA TYR A 378 36.66 -21.84 15.26
C TYR A 378 37.07 -20.69 14.31
N GLY A 379 38.37 -20.54 14.04
CA GLY A 379 38.90 -19.59 13.05
C GLY A 379 38.40 -19.86 11.63
N LEU A 380 38.48 -21.11 11.16
CA LEU A 380 37.99 -21.53 9.84
C LEU A 380 36.49 -21.22 9.66
N LEU A 381 35.67 -21.45 10.69
CA LEU A 381 34.26 -21.10 10.67
C LEU A 381 34.03 -19.58 10.57
N ASN A 382 34.87 -18.75 11.23
CA ASN A 382 34.77 -17.29 11.12
C ASN A 382 35.23 -16.75 9.77
N VAL A 383 36.17 -17.44 9.10
CA VAL A 383 36.52 -17.15 7.70
C VAL A 383 35.36 -17.53 6.77
N TYR A 384 34.69 -18.67 7.00
CA TYR A 384 33.50 -19.07 6.26
C TYR A 384 32.35 -18.06 6.41
N THR A 385 32.03 -17.64 7.63
CA THR A 385 30.95 -16.65 7.85
C THR A 385 31.29 -15.29 7.24
N LEU A 386 32.54 -14.82 7.38
CA LEU A 386 32.97 -13.58 6.74
C LEU A 386 32.89 -13.68 5.20
N SER A 387 33.28 -14.81 4.61
CA SER A 387 33.16 -15.06 3.18
C SER A 387 31.70 -15.05 2.71
N TRP A 388 30.78 -15.67 3.47
CA TRP A 388 29.34 -15.63 3.21
C TRP A 388 28.77 -14.20 3.29
N ILE A 389 29.13 -13.43 4.32
CA ILE A 389 28.71 -12.02 4.50
C ILE A 389 29.19 -11.11 3.36
N LEU A 390 30.29 -11.47 2.69
CA LEU A 390 30.88 -10.69 1.60
C LEU A 390 30.42 -11.15 0.19
N HIS A 391 30.18 -12.45 -0.02
CA HIS A 391 29.66 -12.97 -1.29
C HIS A 391 28.16 -12.74 -1.45
N SER A 392 27.37 -12.95 -0.38
CA SER A 392 25.93 -12.70 -0.41
C SER A 392 25.64 -11.21 -0.27
N SER A 393 24.78 -10.68 -1.12
CA SER A 393 24.36 -9.27 -1.12
C SER A 393 23.35 -8.94 0.01
N LEU A 394 23.65 -9.34 1.26
CA LEU A 394 22.76 -9.40 2.43
C LEU A 394 21.99 -8.10 2.79
N ARG A 395 22.34 -6.97 2.18
CA ARG A 395 21.59 -5.70 2.29
C ARG A 395 20.34 -5.64 1.39
N GLN A 396 20.14 -6.62 0.52
CA GLN A 396 18.96 -6.77 -0.33
C GLN A 396 18.43 -8.20 -0.22
N TYR A 397 17.12 -8.37 -0.02
CA TYR A 397 16.47 -9.67 -0.05
C TYR A 397 15.33 -9.59 -1.07
N SER A 398 15.43 -10.38 -2.13
CA SER A 398 14.40 -10.53 -3.16
C SER A 398 13.82 -11.94 -3.07
N PHE A 399 12.50 -12.03 -2.94
CA PHE A 399 11.75 -13.28 -2.81
C PHE A 399 11.70 -14.08 -4.14
N LEU A 400 12.80 -14.29 -4.85
CA LEU A 400 12.80 -14.87 -6.21
C LEU A 400 12.22 -16.30 -6.24
N SER A 401 12.73 -17.20 -5.40
CA SER A 401 12.19 -18.56 -5.23
C SER A 401 10.71 -18.57 -4.80
N LEU A 402 10.30 -17.61 -3.97
CA LEU A 402 8.93 -17.49 -3.48
C LEU A 402 7.99 -16.71 -4.43
N LYS A 403 8.52 -16.02 -5.45
CA LYS A 403 7.76 -15.41 -6.57
C LYS A 403 7.44 -16.44 -7.67
N GLU A 404 8.12 -17.59 -7.65
CA GLU A 404 7.84 -18.76 -8.48
C GLU A 404 6.89 -19.75 -7.77
N LEU A 405 7.11 -19.99 -6.46
CA LEU A 405 6.32 -20.91 -5.61
C LEU A 405 5.04 -20.32 -5.00
N CYS A 406 4.68 -19.07 -5.32
CA CYS A 406 3.42 -18.45 -4.92
C CYS A 406 2.97 -17.43 -5.99
N SER A 407 1.69 -17.48 -6.35
CA SER A 407 0.96 -16.51 -7.19
C SER A 407 0.93 -15.05 -6.64
N LEU A 408 1.62 -14.78 -5.52
CA LEU A 408 1.82 -13.48 -4.89
C LEU A 408 2.99 -12.71 -5.52
N ARG A 409 2.94 -12.44 -6.84
CA ARG A 409 4.05 -11.81 -7.59
C ARG A 409 4.49 -10.44 -7.05
N ASP A 410 3.59 -9.71 -6.39
CA ASP A 410 3.81 -8.33 -5.94
C ASP A 410 4.50 -8.18 -4.57
N VAL A 411 5.18 -9.22 -4.06
CA VAL A 411 5.99 -9.08 -2.83
C VAL A 411 7.19 -8.13 -3.10
N PRO A 412 7.29 -7.00 -2.38
CA PRO A 412 8.31 -5.99 -2.63
C PRO A 412 9.67 -6.43 -2.09
N ASP A 413 10.75 -6.12 -2.82
CA ASP A 413 12.10 -6.47 -2.41
C ASP A 413 12.56 -5.60 -1.23
N LEU A 414 13.22 -6.23 -0.25
CA LEU A 414 13.51 -5.65 1.07
C LEU A 414 14.96 -5.19 1.17
N ARG A 415 15.22 -4.25 2.10
CA ARG A 415 16.52 -3.58 2.22
C ARG A 415 17.05 -3.53 3.65
N ASN A 416 18.38 -3.40 3.75
CA ASN A 416 19.16 -3.13 4.97
C ASN A 416 18.89 -4.14 6.11
N ASP A 417 18.68 -3.69 7.36
CA ASP A 417 18.58 -4.59 8.53
C ASP A 417 17.48 -5.65 8.38
N LEU A 418 16.35 -5.34 7.72
CA LEU A 418 15.27 -6.32 7.50
C LEU A 418 15.68 -7.39 6.48
N ALA A 419 16.41 -7.03 5.42
CA ALA A 419 16.93 -7.99 4.45
C ALA A 419 17.93 -8.95 5.12
N PHE A 420 18.83 -8.41 5.95
CA PHE A 420 19.79 -9.22 6.72
C PHE A 420 19.08 -10.20 7.68
N LEU A 421 18.09 -9.72 8.44
CA LEU A 421 17.30 -10.58 9.35
C LEU A 421 16.58 -11.71 8.60
N LEU A 422 16.09 -11.46 7.38
CA LEU A 422 15.43 -12.48 6.57
C LEU A 422 16.43 -13.48 5.96
N HIS A 423 17.60 -13.05 5.49
CA HIS A 423 18.67 -13.98 5.09
C HIS A 423 19.08 -14.89 6.26
N MET A 424 19.19 -14.36 7.48
CA MET A 424 19.52 -15.16 8.67
C MET A 424 18.40 -16.13 9.07
N LEU A 425 17.14 -15.81 8.77
CA LEU A 425 15.97 -16.67 9.03
C LEU A 425 15.80 -17.76 7.97
N ASP A 426 16.07 -17.44 6.70
CA ASP A 426 16.01 -18.34 5.54
C ASP A 426 17.05 -19.49 5.67
N GLN A 427 18.20 -19.20 6.28
CA GLN A 427 19.22 -20.19 6.67
C GLN A 427 18.85 -21.04 7.91
N TYR A 428 17.68 -20.81 8.53
CA TYR A 428 17.15 -21.60 9.64
C TYR A 428 15.90 -22.39 9.20
N ASP A 429 14.87 -21.71 8.66
CA ASP A 429 13.66 -22.34 8.10
C ASP A 429 12.98 -21.40 7.07
N PRO A 430 12.95 -21.75 5.77
CA PRO A 430 12.31 -20.94 4.73
C PRO A 430 10.79 -20.84 4.88
N LEU A 431 10.13 -21.75 5.61
CA LEU A 431 8.68 -21.67 5.87
C LEU A 431 8.31 -20.45 6.72
N LEU A 432 9.23 -19.99 7.58
CA LEU A 432 9.05 -18.78 8.37
C LEU A 432 9.13 -17.52 7.49
N ALA A 433 10.03 -17.49 6.50
CA ALA A 433 10.09 -16.44 5.49
C ALA A 433 8.84 -16.43 4.58
N GLN A 434 8.35 -17.61 4.17
CA GLN A 434 7.10 -17.74 3.40
C GLN A 434 5.87 -17.26 4.18
N ARG A 435 5.75 -17.56 5.47
CA ARG A 435 4.65 -17.05 6.31
C ARG A 435 4.70 -15.53 6.51
N LEU A 436 5.89 -14.94 6.55
CA LEU A 436 6.04 -13.48 6.61
C LEU A 436 5.75 -12.79 5.27
N SER A 437 6.08 -13.42 4.13
CA SER A 437 5.87 -12.81 2.80
C SER A 437 4.39 -12.54 2.50
N VAL A 438 3.47 -13.35 3.03
CA VAL A 438 2.02 -13.11 2.99
C VAL A 438 1.66 -11.74 3.57
N PHE A 439 2.19 -11.39 4.75
CA PHE A 439 1.95 -10.10 5.41
C PHE A 439 2.74 -8.93 4.80
N LEU A 440 3.70 -9.20 3.93
CA LEU A 440 4.43 -8.19 3.15
C LEU A 440 3.78 -7.94 1.76
N SER A 441 2.86 -8.80 1.33
CA SER A 441 2.18 -8.70 0.03
C SER A 441 0.98 -7.74 0.07
N PRO A 442 0.95 -6.68 -0.77
CA PRO A 442 -0.21 -5.78 -0.84
C PRO A 442 -1.46 -6.50 -1.38
N VAL A 443 -1.30 -7.53 -2.21
CA VAL A 443 -2.41 -8.33 -2.74
C VAL A 443 -3.10 -9.14 -1.63
N SER A 444 -2.34 -9.62 -0.64
CA SER A 444 -2.91 -10.31 0.52
C SER A 444 -3.72 -9.35 1.41
N GLU A 445 -3.24 -8.12 1.61
CA GLU A 445 -3.96 -7.09 2.37
C GLU A 445 -5.28 -6.69 1.67
N SER A 446 -5.26 -6.47 0.34
CA SER A 446 -6.47 -6.18 -0.42
C SER A 446 -7.49 -7.32 -0.33
N ARG A 447 -7.07 -8.58 -0.47
CA ARG A 447 -7.96 -9.75 -0.32
C ARG A 447 -8.54 -9.88 1.09
N LEU A 448 -7.76 -9.57 2.13
CA LEU A 448 -8.27 -9.52 3.51
C LEU A 448 -9.32 -8.40 3.67
N LEU A 449 -9.11 -7.25 3.04
CA LEU A 449 -10.09 -6.15 3.07
C LEU A 449 -11.36 -6.49 2.29
N GLU A 450 -11.27 -7.19 1.16
CA GLU A 450 -12.40 -7.67 0.37
C GLU A 450 -13.29 -8.63 1.19
N GLU A 451 -12.74 -9.70 1.77
CA GLU A 451 -13.52 -10.61 2.64
C GLU A 451 -14.06 -9.93 3.90
N SER A 452 -13.31 -8.98 4.45
CA SER A 452 -13.72 -8.21 5.63
C SER A 452 -14.78 -7.15 5.32
N LEU A 453 -14.97 -6.80 4.04
CA LEU A 453 -16.10 -6.02 3.54
C LEU A 453 -17.31 -6.93 3.29
N GLU A 454 -17.14 -8.08 2.62
CA GLU A 454 -18.22 -9.06 2.40
C GLU A 454 -18.95 -9.42 3.69
N ARG A 455 -18.23 -9.86 4.72
CA ARG A 455 -18.84 -10.22 6.03
C ARG A 455 -19.44 -9.02 6.77
N ARG A 456 -19.05 -7.79 6.46
CA ARG A 456 -19.60 -6.55 7.06
C ARG A 456 -20.76 -5.93 6.27
N TRP A 457 -20.94 -6.35 5.03
CA TRP A 457 -21.87 -5.80 4.04
C TRP A 457 -22.56 -6.92 3.24
N GLY A 458 -23.00 -7.96 3.95
CA GLY A 458 -23.82 -9.01 3.37
C GLY A 458 -25.17 -8.47 2.85
N GLU A 459 -25.78 -9.21 1.93
CA GLU A 459 -26.93 -8.75 1.14
C GLU A 459 -28.09 -8.21 2.00
N GLU A 460 -28.44 -8.88 3.10
CA GLU A 460 -29.53 -8.48 4.00
C GLU A 460 -29.33 -7.06 4.55
N LYS A 461 -28.09 -6.72 4.92
CA LYS A 461 -27.74 -5.41 5.45
C LYS A 461 -27.73 -4.34 4.35
N LEU A 462 -27.40 -4.70 3.12
CA LEU A 462 -27.52 -3.78 1.97
C LEU A 462 -28.98 -3.54 1.60
N ARG A 463 -29.83 -4.58 1.61
CA ARG A 463 -31.30 -4.49 1.47
C ARG A 463 -31.93 -3.65 2.59
N ALA A 464 -31.44 -3.77 3.82
CA ALA A 464 -31.89 -2.93 4.94
C ALA A 464 -31.51 -1.44 4.80
N MET A 465 -30.60 -1.09 3.88
CA MET A 465 -30.23 0.30 3.56
C MET A 465 -30.76 0.80 2.21
N THR A 466 -31.44 -0.04 1.41
CA THR A 466 -32.07 0.46 0.18
C THR A 466 -33.34 1.24 0.53
N SER A 467 -33.34 2.54 0.23
CA SER A 467 -34.56 3.36 0.24
C SER A 467 -35.33 3.21 -1.07
N VAL A 468 -36.60 3.56 -1.06
CA VAL A 468 -37.39 3.80 -2.27
C VAL A 468 -37.65 5.30 -2.33
N ASP A 469 -37.21 5.95 -3.40
CA ASP A 469 -37.42 7.38 -3.63
C ASP A 469 -38.87 7.64 -4.09
N ALA A 470 -39.31 8.90 -4.08
CA ALA A 470 -40.71 9.26 -4.34
C ALA A 470 -41.21 8.88 -5.75
N GLU A 471 -40.31 8.66 -6.71
CA GLU A 471 -40.63 8.13 -8.05
C GLU A 471 -40.86 6.59 -8.09
N GLY A 472 -40.70 5.90 -6.96
CA GLY A 472 -40.75 4.43 -6.87
C GLY A 472 -39.41 3.72 -7.17
N CYS A 473 -38.35 4.48 -7.44
CA CYS A 473 -37.03 3.95 -7.73
C CYS A 473 -36.30 3.46 -6.47
N SER A 474 -35.73 2.26 -6.55
CA SER A 474 -34.88 1.68 -5.50
C SER A 474 -33.49 2.32 -5.51
N ARG A 475 -33.06 2.80 -4.35
CA ARG A 475 -31.83 3.58 -4.19
C ARG A 475 -30.97 3.09 -3.03
N LEU A 476 -29.66 3.07 -3.26
CA LEU A 476 -28.66 2.78 -2.23
C LEU A 476 -27.60 3.88 -2.19
N GLN A 477 -27.22 4.29 -0.99
CA GLN A 477 -26.14 5.25 -0.75
C GLN A 477 -25.04 4.60 0.10
N LEU A 478 -23.81 4.57 -0.42
CA LEU A 478 -22.63 4.05 0.30
C LEU A 478 -21.59 5.18 0.43
N VAL A 479 -21.08 5.37 1.64
CA VAL A 479 -20.22 6.50 2.01
C VAL A 479 -18.93 6.00 2.65
N ALA A 480 -17.79 6.55 2.24
CA ALA A 480 -16.47 6.35 2.84
C ALA A 480 -15.99 4.88 2.96
N LEU A 481 -16.44 4.01 2.05
CA LEU A 481 -15.89 2.65 1.93
C LEU A 481 -14.55 2.67 1.16
N PRO A 482 -13.57 1.81 1.52
CA PRO A 482 -12.31 1.73 0.78
C PRO A 482 -12.47 1.06 -0.59
N HIS A 483 -13.33 0.03 -0.67
CA HIS A 483 -13.70 -0.69 -1.88
C HIS A 483 -15.20 -1.00 -1.86
N LEU A 484 -15.77 -1.38 -3.01
CA LEU A 484 -17.17 -1.79 -3.11
C LEU A 484 -17.38 -3.24 -2.61
N PRO A 485 -18.40 -3.52 -1.78
CA PRO A 485 -18.74 -4.90 -1.41
C PRO A 485 -19.30 -5.65 -2.63
N PRO A 486 -18.83 -6.86 -2.98
CA PRO A 486 -19.33 -7.57 -4.17
C PRO A 486 -20.78 -8.06 -4.01
N ALA A 487 -21.27 -8.22 -2.76
CA ALA A 487 -22.68 -8.44 -2.45
C ALA A 487 -23.62 -7.27 -2.85
N LEU A 488 -23.06 -6.14 -3.31
CA LEU A 488 -23.81 -5.08 -4.00
C LEU A 488 -24.35 -5.57 -5.36
N PHE A 489 -23.59 -6.40 -6.07
CA PHE A 489 -23.88 -6.77 -7.46
C PHE A 489 -24.91 -7.91 -7.58
N THR A 490 -25.26 -8.56 -6.47
CA THR A 490 -26.38 -9.53 -6.42
C THR A 490 -27.74 -8.86 -6.17
N LEU A 491 -27.78 -7.54 -5.90
CA LEU A 491 -29.01 -6.78 -5.71
C LEU A 491 -29.68 -6.44 -7.05
N SER A 492 -30.27 -7.47 -7.67
CA SER A 492 -30.96 -7.42 -8.97
C SER A 492 -32.10 -6.39 -9.07
N GLN A 493 -32.57 -5.86 -7.95
CA GLN A 493 -33.64 -4.86 -7.85
C GLN A 493 -33.13 -3.41 -7.80
N LEU A 494 -31.81 -3.15 -7.71
CA LEU A 494 -31.27 -1.80 -7.46
C LEU A 494 -31.17 -0.95 -8.73
N GLN A 495 -31.90 0.17 -8.77
CA GLN A 495 -31.91 1.09 -9.92
C GLN A 495 -30.91 2.24 -9.77
N VAL A 496 -30.82 2.86 -8.59
CA VAL A 496 -30.02 4.07 -8.33
C VAL A 496 -28.91 3.80 -7.31
N LEU A 497 -27.64 3.96 -7.70
CA LEU A 497 -26.49 3.87 -6.78
C LEU A 497 -25.76 5.21 -6.62
N LYS A 498 -25.72 5.71 -5.38
CA LYS A 498 -24.95 6.88 -4.96
C LYS A 498 -23.72 6.47 -4.16
N LEU A 499 -22.52 6.67 -4.71
CA LEU A 499 -21.25 6.43 -4.01
C LEU A 499 -20.58 7.75 -3.63
N GLU A 500 -20.10 7.84 -2.39
CA GLU A 500 -19.45 9.05 -1.86
C GLU A 500 -18.14 8.68 -1.14
N LEU A 501 -17.06 9.42 -1.43
CA LEU A 501 -15.75 9.27 -0.79
C LEU A 501 -15.12 7.86 -0.89
N ILE A 502 -15.45 7.09 -1.93
CA ILE A 502 -14.79 5.81 -2.27
C ILE A 502 -13.63 6.09 -3.22
N LYS A 503 -12.42 5.65 -2.87
CA LYS A 503 -11.21 5.89 -3.68
C LYS A 503 -11.07 4.91 -4.84
N ASP A 504 -11.15 3.61 -4.54
CA ASP A 504 -10.93 2.53 -5.51
C ASP A 504 -12.24 1.78 -5.79
N ALA A 505 -13.17 2.48 -6.44
CA ALA A 505 -14.49 1.96 -6.81
C ALA A 505 -14.39 0.94 -7.97
N ARG A 506 -14.08 -0.33 -7.64
CA ARG A 506 -14.06 -1.44 -8.60
C ARG A 506 -15.47 -2.00 -8.81
N PHE A 507 -15.91 -2.03 -10.05
CA PHE A 507 -17.18 -2.64 -10.46
C PHE A 507 -16.91 -3.97 -11.16
N ALA A 508 -17.61 -5.03 -10.73
CA ALA A 508 -17.51 -6.35 -11.35
C ALA A 508 -18.43 -6.47 -12.58
N ALA A 509 -18.19 -7.48 -13.43
CA ALA A 509 -19.02 -7.74 -14.61
C ALA A 509 -20.49 -8.16 -14.31
N GLN A 510 -20.85 -8.32 -13.03
CA GLN A 510 -22.19 -8.73 -12.56
C GLN A 510 -23.21 -7.58 -12.49
N VAL A 511 -22.85 -6.37 -12.93
CA VAL A 511 -23.63 -5.10 -12.84
C VAL A 511 -24.83 -5.04 -13.81
N ALA A 512 -25.47 -6.18 -14.09
CA ALA A 512 -26.43 -6.36 -15.20
C ALA A 512 -27.69 -5.47 -15.16
N ASN A 513 -28.15 -5.05 -13.98
CA ASN A 513 -29.50 -4.49 -13.79
C ASN A 513 -29.56 -2.98 -13.45
N MET A 514 -28.42 -2.28 -13.41
CA MET A 514 -28.36 -0.90 -12.91
C MET A 514 -28.64 0.14 -13.99
N THR A 515 -29.57 1.06 -13.74
CA THR A 515 -29.99 2.10 -14.72
C THR A 515 -29.46 3.51 -14.39
N SER A 516 -29.11 3.79 -13.13
CA SER A 516 -28.57 5.08 -12.67
C SER A 516 -27.41 4.89 -11.68
N LEU A 517 -26.32 5.63 -11.89
CA LEU A 517 -25.04 5.41 -11.20
C LEU A 517 -24.29 6.73 -10.97
N ARG A 518 -23.56 6.81 -9.84
CA ARG A 518 -22.73 7.97 -9.47
C ARG A 518 -21.37 7.53 -8.92
N ALA A 519 -20.41 7.20 -9.81
CA ALA A 519 -19.10 6.69 -9.43
C ALA A 519 -18.08 6.60 -10.59
N ALA A 520 -16.81 6.34 -10.24
CA ALA A 520 -15.80 5.76 -11.15
C ALA A 520 -16.05 4.25 -11.35
N VAL A 521 -15.79 3.73 -12.57
CA VAL A 521 -16.03 2.34 -13.01
C VAL A 521 -14.76 1.73 -13.62
N GLU A 522 -14.67 0.41 -13.61
CA GLU A 522 -13.54 -0.41 -14.11
C GLU A 522 -13.81 -0.87 -15.57
N PRO A 523 -12.82 -0.89 -16.49
CA PRO A 523 -13.04 -1.32 -17.89
C PRO A 523 -13.69 -2.69 -18.07
N SER A 524 -13.51 -3.63 -17.13
CA SER A 524 -14.14 -4.96 -17.17
C SER A 524 -15.67 -4.95 -17.02
N ALA A 525 -16.26 -3.94 -16.36
CA ALA A 525 -17.72 -3.77 -16.27
C ALA A 525 -18.29 -2.86 -17.38
N LEU A 526 -17.42 -2.22 -18.18
CA LEU A 526 -17.80 -1.14 -19.09
C LEU A 526 -18.76 -1.58 -20.19
N GLY A 527 -18.64 -2.80 -20.71
CA GLY A 527 -19.52 -3.30 -21.79
C GLY A 527 -21.00 -3.33 -21.40
N VAL A 528 -21.31 -3.72 -20.16
CA VAL A 528 -22.69 -3.75 -19.65
C VAL A 528 -23.24 -2.34 -19.44
N LEU A 529 -22.42 -1.44 -18.89
CA LEU A 529 -22.81 -0.07 -18.58
C LEU A 529 -22.91 0.84 -19.82
N GLN A 530 -22.14 0.57 -20.89
CA GLN A 530 -22.26 1.31 -22.15
C GLN A 530 -23.65 1.19 -22.80
N GLU A 531 -24.35 0.08 -22.58
CA GLU A 531 -25.64 -0.24 -23.23
C GLU A 531 -26.87 0.00 -22.34
N ARG A 532 -26.69 0.18 -21.02
CA ARG A 532 -27.80 0.25 -20.04
C ARG A 532 -27.86 1.48 -19.15
N LEU A 533 -26.81 2.31 -19.10
CA LEU A 533 -26.79 3.46 -18.21
C LEU A 533 -27.43 4.68 -18.89
N GLU A 534 -28.62 5.06 -18.43
CA GLU A 534 -29.40 6.16 -19.02
C GLU A 534 -29.11 7.51 -18.34
N VAL A 535 -28.88 7.51 -17.02
CA VAL A 535 -28.63 8.72 -16.21
C VAL A 535 -27.34 8.56 -15.42
N PHE A 536 -26.44 9.55 -15.53
CA PHE A 536 -25.17 9.58 -14.79
C PHE A 536 -24.96 10.94 -14.11
N HIS A 537 -24.64 10.95 -12.82
CA HIS A 537 -24.20 12.15 -12.12
C HIS A 537 -22.80 11.97 -11.56
N LEU A 538 -21.90 12.89 -11.89
CA LEU A 538 -20.51 12.90 -11.40
C LEU A 538 -20.22 14.19 -10.63
N THR A 539 -19.82 14.03 -9.37
CA THR A 539 -19.32 15.09 -8.49
C THR A 539 -17.81 14.93 -8.32
N PHE A 540 -17.03 15.96 -8.63
CA PHE A 540 -15.55 15.91 -8.63
C PHE A 540 -14.97 17.26 -8.16
N THR A 541 -13.79 17.20 -7.55
CA THR A 541 -13.05 18.39 -7.07
C THR A 541 -12.12 18.94 -8.16
N GLN A 542 -11.52 18.04 -8.95
CA GLN A 542 -10.63 18.35 -10.07
C GLN A 542 -11.03 17.57 -11.32
N ALA A 543 -10.89 18.16 -12.50
CA ALA A 543 -11.22 17.46 -13.74
C ALA A 543 -10.32 16.25 -14.08
N SER A 544 -9.19 16.09 -13.38
CA SER A 544 -8.33 14.90 -13.39
C SER A 544 -8.99 13.66 -12.76
N GLU A 545 -10.00 13.84 -11.91
CA GLU A 545 -10.76 12.77 -11.27
C GLU A 545 -11.86 12.20 -12.19
N ILE A 546 -12.09 12.81 -13.35
CA ILE A 546 -13.14 12.41 -14.29
C ILE A 546 -12.68 11.19 -15.11
N PRO A 547 -13.37 10.03 -15.02
CA PRO A 547 -12.93 8.84 -15.75
C PRO A 547 -13.19 8.95 -17.26
N SER A 548 -12.19 8.60 -18.06
CA SER A 548 -12.26 8.67 -19.53
C SER A 548 -13.35 7.79 -20.16
N TRP A 549 -13.75 6.70 -19.49
CA TRP A 549 -14.78 5.79 -19.98
C TRP A 549 -16.20 6.40 -19.94
N VAL A 550 -16.45 7.45 -19.15
CA VAL A 550 -17.77 8.14 -19.09
C VAL A 550 -18.19 8.62 -20.48
N LEU A 551 -17.21 9.01 -21.30
CA LEU A 551 -17.39 9.46 -22.67
C LEU A 551 -17.85 8.36 -23.62
N SER A 552 -17.66 7.09 -23.26
CA SER A 552 -17.95 5.93 -24.12
C SER A 552 -19.36 5.34 -23.94
N LEU A 553 -20.14 5.89 -23.00
CA LEU A 553 -21.50 5.45 -22.69
C LEU A 553 -22.45 5.78 -23.85
N ARG A 554 -22.95 4.75 -24.54
CA ARG A 554 -23.75 4.93 -25.77
C ARG A 554 -25.22 5.19 -25.47
N SER A 555 -25.73 4.57 -24.43
CA SER A 555 -27.13 4.63 -23.94
C SER A 555 -27.45 5.88 -23.12
N LEU A 556 -26.46 6.74 -22.84
CA LEU A 556 -26.61 7.86 -21.92
C LEU A 556 -27.55 8.94 -22.47
N HIS A 557 -28.65 9.18 -21.76
CA HIS A 557 -29.66 10.18 -22.07
C HIS A 557 -29.46 11.47 -21.27
N GLU A 558 -29.06 11.37 -20.01
CA GLU A 558 -28.86 12.51 -19.11
C GLU A 558 -27.49 12.47 -18.40
N LEU A 559 -26.74 13.57 -18.49
CA LEU A 559 -25.42 13.72 -17.88
C LEU A 559 -25.38 14.95 -16.97
N HIS A 560 -25.10 14.73 -15.69
CA HIS A 560 -24.87 15.79 -14.71
C HIS A 560 -23.40 15.83 -14.29
N LEU A 561 -22.74 16.97 -14.51
CA LEU A 561 -21.35 17.23 -14.13
C LEU A 561 -21.34 18.33 -13.07
N SER A 562 -20.74 18.06 -11.92
CA SER A 562 -20.66 19.02 -10.80
C SER A 562 -19.22 19.10 -10.29
N GLY A 563 -18.52 20.19 -10.61
CA GLY A 563 -17.11 20.37 -10.20
C GLY A 563 -16.31 21.35 -11.05
N ARG A 564 -15.01 21.48 -10.73
CA ARG A 564 -14.07 22.37 -11.44
C ARG A 564 -13.63 21.75 -12.77
N LEU A 565 -14.33 22.12 -13.85
CA LEU A 565 -14.11 21.62 -15.21
C LEU A 565 -12.91 22.26 -15.95
N CYS A 566 -12.38 23.37 -15.43
CA CYS A 566 -11.18 24.00 -15.96
C CYS A 566 -9.92 23.47 -15.24
N SER A 567 -8.97 22.95 -16.01
CA SER A 567 -7.61 22.70 -15.53
C SER A 567 -6.88 24.04 -15.29
N GLU A 568 -6.01 24.09 -14.28
CA GLU A 568 -5.31 25.32 -13.83
C GLU A 568 -4.24 25.83 -14.83
N GLY A 569 -4.13 25.20 -16.01
CA GLY A 569 -3.17 25.47 -17.08
C GLY A 569 -3.55 26.56 -18.10
N GLY A 570 -4.02 27.72 -17.63
CA GLY A 570 -4.09 28.96 -18.42
C GLY A 570 -5.19 29.09 -19.49
N VAL A 571 -5.33 30.31 -20.03
CA VAL A 571 -6.37 30.67 -21.00
C VAL A 571 -6.10 30.01 -22.36
N GLY A 572 -6.90 28.99 -22.71
CA GLY A 572 -7.06 28.55 -24.11
C GLY A 572 -7.32 27.06 -24.33
N ARG A 573 -6.82 26.17 -23.46
CA ARG A 573 -6.87 24.71 -23.70
C ARG A 573 -8.24 24.07 -23.39
N SER A 574 -8.44 22.89 -23.97
CA SER A 574 -9.72 22.19 -24.19
C SER A 574 -10.46 21.83 -22.89
N TRP A 575 -11.76 21.56 -23.03
CA TRP A 575 -12.59 20.80 -22.09
C TRP A 575 -11.82 19.57 -21.60
N ALA A 576 -11.64 19.44 -20.28
CA ALA A 576 -10.87 18.34 -19.70
C ALA A 576 -11.48 16.94 -19.97
N LEU A 577 -12.78 16.91 -20.29
CA LEU A 577 -13.55 15.76 -20.73
C LEU A 577 -13.38 15.41 -22.24
N GLY A 578 -12.53 16.09 -23.01
CA GLY A 578 -12.23 15.69 -24.39
C GLY A 578 -13.43 15.75 -25.35
N SER A 579 -13.63 14.71 -26.18
CA SER A 579 -14.66 14.70 -27.22
C SER A 579 -15.94 13.99 -26.79
N LEU A 580 -17.10 14.62 -27.02
CA LEU A 580 -18.42 14.11 -26.64
C LEU A 580 -19.11 13.29 -27.75
N ARG A 581 -18.47 13.10 -28.91
CA ARG A 581 -19.03 12.46 -30.15
C ARG A 581 -19.62 11.06 -29.98
N GLN A 582 -19.29 10.36 -28.90
CA GLN A 582 -19.78 9.00 -28.63
C GLN A 582 -21.13 9.02 -27.87
N LEU A 583 -21.46 10.10 -27.16
CA LEU A 583 -22.71 10.28 -26.39
C LEU A 583 -23.91 10.66 -27.30
N ARG A 584 -24.16 9.89 -28.36
CA ARG A 584 -25.11 10.24 -29.44
C ARG A 584 -26.58 10.29 -29.03
N HIS A 585 -26.92 9.73 -27.87
CA HIS A 585 -28.28 9.70 -27.34
C HIS A 585 -28.53 10.74 -26.23
N LEU A 586 -27.52 11.57 -25.92
CA LEU A 586 -27.59 12.56 -24.85
C LEU A 586 -28.61 13.66 -25.20
N ARG A 587 -29.67 13.74 -24.40
CA ARG A 587 -30.75 14.74 -24.50
C ARG A 587 -30.64 15.85 -23.47
N VAL A 588 -30.12 15.54 -22.28
CA VAL A 588 -29.98 16.50 -21.18
C VAL A 588 -28.53 16.57 -20.73
N LEU A 589 -27.98 17.79 -20.71
CA LEU A 589 -26.66 18.07 -20.17
C LEU A 589 -26.79 19.14 -19.09
N VAL A 590 -26.44 18.78 -17.86
CA VAL A 590 -26.44 19.68 -16.70
C VAL A 590 -25.00 19.89 -16.24
N ILE A 591 -24.56 21.13 -16.20
CA ILE A 591 -23.23 21.51 -15.73
C ILE A 591 -23.36 22.45 -14.52
N ARG A 592 -22.71 22.10 -13.42
CA ARG A 592 -22.58 22.91 -12.21
C ARG A 592 -21.10 23.11 -11.89
N GLY A 593 -20.70 24.35 -11.67
CA GLY A 593 -19.30 24.70 -11.43
C GLY A 593 -18.89 25.99 -12.13
N THR A 594 -17.58 26.25 -12.16
CA THR A 594 -17.04 27.53 -12.64
C THR A 594 -16.58 27.47 -14.10
N LEU A 595 -17.36 28.02 -15.05
CA LEU A 595 -17.00 28.14 -16.47
C LEU A 595 -16.82 29.59 -16.92
N GLN A 596 -15.67 29.92 -17.51
CA GLN A 596 -15.47 31.20 -18.21
C GLN A 596 -15.97 31.17 -19.67
N ARG A 597 -16.14 29.98 -20.26
CA ARG A 597 -16.63 29.79 -21.63
C ARG A 597 -17.49 28.52 -21.73
N ILE A 598 -18.47 28.54 -22.62
CA ILE A 598 -19.13 27.29 -23.04
C ILE A 598 -18.15 26.51 -23.93
N PRO A 599 -17.88 25.22 -23.68
CA PRO A 599 -16.97 24.43 -24.49
C PRO A 599 -17.47 24.27 -25.93
N GLY A 600 -16.55 24.29 -26.90
CA GLY A 600 -16.89 23.96 -28.30
C GLY A 600 -17.19 22.48 -28.51
N GLU A 601 -16.75 21.67 -27.56
CA GLU A 601 -16.95 20.23 -27.43
C GLU A 601 -18.44 19.89 -27.16
N VAL A 602 -19.20 20.78 -26.51
CA VAL A 602 -20.67 20.66 -26.37
C VAL A 602 -21.37 20.77 -27.73
N SER A 603 -20.79 21.47 -28.70
CA SER A 603 -21.32 21.50 -30.06
C SER A 603 -21.18 20.18 -30.83
N GLU A 604 -20.48 19.16 -30.29
CA GLU A 604 -20.38 17.84 -30.92
C GLU A 604 -21.62 16.96 -30.70
N VAL A 605 -22.41 17.25 -29.65
CA VAL A 605 -23.71 16.59 -29.35
C VAL A 605 -24.91 17.46 -29.75
N ALA A 606 -24.69 18.48 -30.58
CA ALA A 606 -25.68 19.50 -30.93
C ALA A 606 -26.99 18.98 -31.53
N GLY A 607 -26.96 17.85 -32.24
CA GLY A 607 -28.12 17.24 -32.91
C GLY A 607 -28.93 16.26 -32.07
N SER A 608 -28.50 15.96 -30.83
CA SER A 608 -29.26 15.13 -29.87
C SER A 608 -29.72 15.91 -28.64
N LEU A 609 -29.04 17.01 -28.31
CA LEU A 609 -29.25 17.77 -27.08
C LEU A 609 -30.54 18.60 -27.12
N VAL A 610 -31.47 18.31 -26.20
CA VAL A 610 -32.80 18.92 -26.08
C VAL A 610 -32.82 19.99 -24.98
N ARG A 611 -32.17 19.71 -23.84
CA ARG A 611 -32.04 20.59 -22.68
C ARG A 611 -30.56 20.80 -22.30
N LEU A 612 -30.17 22.05 -22.10
CA LEU A 612 -28.86 22.44 -21.58
C LEU A 612 -29.06 23.32 -20.34
N GLU A 613 -28.50 22.88 -19.21
CA GLU A 613 -28.49 23.62 -17.95
C GLU A 613 -27.05 23.95 -17.56
N ILE A 614 -26.78 25.22 -17.29
CA ILE A 614 -25.49 25.70 -16.76
C ILE A 614 -25.77 26.53 -15.50
N TYR A 615 -25.25 26.08 -14.37
CA TYR A 615 -25.25 26.78 -13.09
C TYR A 615 -23.80 27.19 -12.79
N ASN A 616 -23.48 28.47 -12.97
CA ASN A 616 -22.08 28.89 -13.11
C ASN A 616 -21.41 29.38 -11.81
N GLU A 617 -22.04 29.12 -10.66
CA GLU A 617 -21.55 29.43 -9.30
C GLU A 617 -21.07 30.89 -9.13
N GLY A 618 -21.75 31.83 -9.79
CA GLY A 618 -21.45 33.25 -9.74
C GLY A 618 -20.22 33.65 -10.55
N THR A 619 -19.71 32.82 -11.47
CA THR A 619 -18.60 33.19 -12.36
C THR A 619 -19.08 33.79 -13.68
N ARG A 620 -18.32 34.72 -14.26
CA ARG A 620 -18.70 35.45 -15.47
C ARG A 620 -18.48 34.60 -16.72
N LEU A 621 -19.57 34.26 -17.41
CA LEU A 621 -19.53 33.52 -18.66
C LEU A 621 -19.21 34.46 -19.84
N LEU A 622 -17.95 34.50 -20.27
CA LEU A 622 -17.43 35.46 -21.25
C LEU A 622 -17.71 35.08 -22.71
N VAL A 623 -17.76 33.78 -23.03
CA VAL A 623 -17.84 33.30 -24.42
C VAL A 623 -18.96 32.26 -24.57
N LEU A 624 -20.04 32.66 -25.24
CA LEU A 624 -21.21 31.82 -25.54
C LEU A 624 -21.32 31.42 -27.02
N THR A 625 -20.24 31.56 -27.80
CA THR A 625 -20.24 31.24 -29.25
C THR A 625 -20.56 29.77 -29.54
N GLY A 626 -20.28 28.85 -28.62
CA GLY A 626 -20.64 27.43 -28.72
C GLY A 626 -22.15 27.17 -28.85
N LEU A 627 -23.01 28.03 -28.26
CA LEU A 627 -24.47 27.92 -28.40
C LEU A 627 -24.94 28.10 -29.84
N LYS A 628 -24.20 28.82 -30.69
CA LYS A 628 -24.59 29.07 -32.09
C LYS A 628 -24.71 27.79 -32.95
N ARG A 629 -24.23 26.65 -32.45
CA ARG A 629 -24.33 25.35 -33.12
C ARG A 629 -25.47 24.48 -32.58
N LEU A 630 -26.07 24.81 -31.44
CA LEU A 630 -27.10 24.01 -30.76
C LEU A 630 -28.51 24.30 -31.31
N GLY A 631 -28.68 24.27 -32.63
CA GLY A 631 -29.93 24.71 -33.29
C GLY A 631 -31.18 23.89 -32.94
N ASP A 632 -31.00 22.67 -32.46
CA ASP A 632 -32.09 21.76 -32.07
C ASP A 632 -32.58 21.93 -30.62
N LEU A 633 -31.89 22.74 -29.81
CA LEU A 633 -32.17 22.93 -28.38
C LEU A 633 -33.56 23.54 -28.12
N THR A 634 -34.38 22.89 -27.29
CA THR A 634 -35.71 23.39 -26.92
C THR A 634 -35.73 24.09 -25.55
N GLU A 635 -34.77 23.77 -24.67
CA GLU A 635 -34.70 24.33 -23.32
C GLU A 635 -33.27 24.76 -22.98
N LEU A 636 -33.11 26.02 -22.59
CA LEU A 636 -31.81 26.60 -22.18
C LEU A 636 -31.95 27.29 -20.83
N LEU A 637 -31.18 26.81 -19.84
CA LEU A 637 -31.09 27.38 -18.51
C LEU A 637 -29.65 27.86 -18.27
N LEU A 638 -29.44 29.16 -18.04
CA LEU A 638 -28.13 29.76 -17.75
C LEU A 638 -28.21 30.58 -16.45
N GLN A 639 -28.07 29.92 -15.31
CA GLN A 639 -28.22 30.52 -13.98
C GLN A 639 -26.85 30.83 -13.35
N ASP A 640 -26.79 31.88 -12.53
CA ASP A 640 -25.57 32.38 -11.87
C ASP A 640 -24.39 32.72 -12.82
N CYS A 641 -24.68 33.00 -14.09
CA CYS A 641 -23.68 33.22 -15.16
C CYS A 641 -23.09 34.66 -15.22
N GLN A 642 -23.50 35.53 -14.28
CA GLN A 642 -23.24 36.98 -14.27
C GLN A 642 -23.53 37.72 -15.60
N LEU A 643 -24.50 37.26 -16.41
CA LEU A 643 -24.82 37.89 -17.68
C LEU A 643 -25.35 39.31 -17.46
N GLU A 644 -24.77 40.31 -18.13
CA GLU A 644 -25.16 41.73 -18.04
C GLU A 644 -26.20 42.14 -19.10
N ARG A 645 -26.22 41.43 -20.23
CA ARG A 645 -27.07 41.64 -21.42
C ARG A 645 -27.35 40.31 -22.12
N LEU A 646 -28.36 40.26 -22.99
CA LEU A 646 -28.76 39.01 -23.65
C LEU A 646 -27.72 38.58 -24.71
N PRO A 647 -27.25 37.32 -24.71
CA PRO A 647 -26.18 36.90 -25.61
C PRO A 647 -26.67 36.70 -27.06
N SER A 648 -25.98 37.33 -28.03
CA SER A 648 -26.25 37.23 -29.47
C SER A 648 -26.01 35.84 -30.10
N ALA A 649 -25.80 34.81 -29.27
CA ALA A 649 -25.85 33.42 -29.69
C ALA A 649 -27.29 32.86 -29.70
N LEU A 650 -28.23 33.46 -28.96
CA LEU A 650 -29.64 33.04 -28.89
C LEU A 650 -30.35 33.10 -30.25
N LEU A 651 -29.91 33.97 -31.17
CA LEU A 651 -30.48 34.10 -32.52
C LEU A 651 -30.41 32.79 -33.35
N ALA A 652 -29.54 31.85 -32.99
CA ALA A 652 -29.39 30.58 -33.68
C ALA A 652 -30.36 29.47 -33.19
N LEU A 653 -30.98 29.65 -32.01
CA LEU A 653 -31.71 28.59 -31.30
C LEU A 653 -33.18 28.52 -31.74
N THR A 654 -33.43 28.33 -33.03
CA THR A 654 -34.76 28.55 -33.64
C THR A 654 -35.88 27.67 -33.08
N LYS A 655 -35.56 26.52 -32.45
CA LYS A 655 -36.52 25.60 -31.80
C LYS A 655 -36.78 25.88 -30.31
N LEU A 656 -36.13 26.90 -29.73
CA LEU A 656 -36.20 27.19 -28.29
C LEU A 656 -37.64 27.50 -27.83
N ARG A 657 -38.06 26.82 -26.76
CA ARG A 657 -39.38 26.94 -26.10
C ARG A 657 -39.26 27.59 -24.72
N THR A 658 -38.24 27.18 -23.96
CA THR A 658 -37.95 27.69 -22.62
C THR A 658 -36.59 28.36 -22.60
N LEU A 659 -36.56 29.62 -22.18
CA LEU A 659 -35.34 30.37 -21.88
C LEU A 659 -35.38 30.82 -20.42
N ASP A 660 -34.44 30.34 -19.62
CA ASP A 660 -34.29 30.66 -18.21
C ASP A 660 -32.92 31.31 -17.98
N LEU A 661 -32.93 32.59 -17.61
CA LEU A 661 -31.75 33.38 -17.27
C LEU A 661 -31.88 33.96 -15.85
N GLN A 662 -32.56 33.22 -14.95
CA GLN A 662 -32.70 33.64 -13.55
C GLN A 662 -31.32 33.78 -12.87
N HIS A 663 -31.24 34.61 -11.82
CA HIS A 663 -30.00 34.86 -11.05
C HIS A 663 -28.84 35.35 -11.94
N ASN A 664 -29.06 36.45 -12.67
CA ASN A 664 -28.03 37.10 -13.48
C ASN A 664 -27.94 38.61 -13.15
N ASN A 665 -27.12 39.36 -13.89
CA ASN A 665 -26.94 40.80 -13.70
C ASN A 665 -27.53 41.61 -14.85
N LEU A 666 -28.58 41.10 -15.53
CA LEU A 666 -29.19 41.73 -16.70
C LEU A 666 -29.76 43.10 -16.29
N ARG A 667 -29.29 44.18 -16.92
CA ARG A 667 -29.76 45.56 -16.64
C ARG A 667 -30.73 46.09 -17.69
N THR A 668 -30.53 45.66 -18.93
CA THR A 668 -31.24 46.11 -20.13
C THR A 668 -31.67 44.89 -20.94
N LEU A 669 -32.84 44.99 -21.58
CA LEU A 669 -33.41 43.93 -22.40
C LEU A 669 -33.63 44.37 -23.86
N GLU A 670 -32.91 45.40 -24.33
CA GLU A 670 -33.08 45.96 -25.69
C GLU A 670 -32.88 44.91 -26.78
N GLU A 671 -31.96 43.96 -26.55
CA GLU A 671 -31.68 42.83 -27.43
C GLU A 671 -32.87 41.84 -27.58
N LEU A 672 -33.98 41.99 -26.84
CA LEU A 672 -35.22 41.21 -27.03
C LEU A 672 -35.72 41.26 -28.48
N LEU A 673 -35.47 42.36 -29.22
CA LEU A 673 -35.82 42.47 -30.64
C LEU A 673 -35.15 41.37 -31.49
N SER A 674 -33.97 40.89 -31.10
CA SER A 674 -33.28 39.79 -31.79
C SER A 674 -33.98 38.44 -31.64
N LEU A 675 -34.71 38.25 -30.54
CA LEU A 675 -35.48 37.04 -30.23
C LEU A 675 -36.78 36.94 -31.04
N ALA A 676 -37.11 37.93 -31.87
CA ALA A 676 -38.28 37.93 -32.77
C ALA A 676 -38.39 36.67 -33.67
N HIS A 677 -37.26 36.01 -33.93
CA HIS A 677 -37.17 34.79 -34.72
C HIS A 677 -37.61 33.52 -33.96
N LEU A 678 -37.66 33.56 -32.61
CA LEU A 678 -37.98 32.43 -31.74
C LEU A 678 -39.50 32.20 -31.65
N ARG A 679 -40.11 31.82 -32.78
CA ARG A 679 -41.57 31.62 -32.92
C ARG A 679 -42.17 30.55 -31.99
N HIS A 680 -41.34 29.73 -31.37
CA HIS A 680 -41.73 28.65 -30.46
C HIS A 680 -41.51 28.97 -28.97
N LEU A 681 -40.97 30.15 -28.63
CA LEU A 681 -40.71 30.55 -27.25
C LEU A 681 -42.03 30.76 -26.50
N SER A 682 -42.33 29.87 -25.54
CA SER A 682 -43.53 29.91 -24.70
C SER A 682 -43.22 30.28 -23.24
N CYS A 683 -41.99 30.07 -22.78
CA CYS A 683 -41.57 30.34 -21.40
C CYS A 683 -40.28 31.19 -21.38
N LEU A 684 -40.34 32.36 -20.75
CA LEU A 684 -39.21 33.28 -20.56
C LEU A 684 -39.12 33.66 -19.08
N ARG A 685 -38.02 33.28 -18.43
CA ARG A 685 -37.74 33.60 -17.02
C ARG A 685 -36.49 34.46 -16.90
N LEU A 686 -36.66 35.58 -16.23
CA LEU A 686 -35.69 36.65 -16.04
C LEU A 686 -35.67 37.13 -14.57
N ALA A 687 -36.20 36.35 -13.63
CA ALA A 687 -36.23 36.71 -12.22
C ALA A 687 -34.83 36.85 -11.59
N TYR A 688 -34.75 37.56 -10.47
CA TYR A 688 -33.50 37.85 -9.76
C TYR A 688 -32.43 38.44 -10.69
N ASN A 689 -32.80 39.54 -11.34
CA ASN A 689 -31.94 40.32 -12.23
C ASN A 689 -31.99 41.80 -11.80
N ARG A 690 -31.51 42.73 -12.64
CA ARG A 690 -31.44 44.17 -12.34
C ARG A 690 -32.08 45.02 -13.44
N VAL A 691 -33.13 44.49 -14.07
CA VAL A 691 -33.80 45.14 -15.21
C VAL A 691 -34.59 46.35 -14.71
N LEU A 692 -34.24 47.54 -15.23
CA LEU A 692 -34.84 48.82 -14.87
C LEU A 692 -36.12 49.13 -15.67
N VAL A 693 -36.12 48.76 -16.96
CA VAL A 693 -37.22 49.02 -17.90
C VAL A 693 -37.38 47.83 -18.84
N LEU A 694 -38.61 47.37 -19.03
CA LEU A 694 -38.97 46.40 -20.06
C LEU A 694 -39.25 47.14 -21.38
N PRO A 695 -38.46 46.93 -22.45
CA PRO A 695 -38.62 47.69 -23.69
C PRO A 695 -39.82 47.20 -24.52
N ALA A 696 -40.33 48.08 -25.38
CA ALA A 696 -41.49 47.79 -26.25
C ALA A 696 -41.28 46.60 -27.21
N SER A 697 -40.03 46.19 -27.46
CA SER A 697 -39.68 44.99 -28.24
C SER A 697 -40.20 43.68 -27.63
N VAL A 698 -40.60 43.66 -26.35
CA VAL A 698 -41.24 42.49 -25.72
C VAL A 698 -42.52 42.04 -26.46
N GLY A 699 -43.28 42.97 -27.05
CA GLY A 699 -44.52 42.67 -27.78
C GLY A 699 -44.34 41.87 -29.08
N VAL A 700 -43.09 41.62 -29.49
CA VAL A 700 -42.79 40.75 -30.65
C VAL A 700 -42.88 39.27 -30.29
N LEU A 701 -42.75 38.89 -29.00
CA LEU A 701 -42.77 37.52 -28.50
C LEU A 701 -44.19 36.90 -28.41
N ARG A 702 -44.99 37.03 -29.46
CA ARG A 702 -46.43 36.65 -29.50
C ARG A 702 -46.76 35.18 -29.20
N GLY A 703 -45.75 34.31 -29.09
CA GLY A 703 -45.90 32.91 -28.67
C GLY A 703 -45.90 32.69 -27.15
N LEU A 704 -45.55 33.70 -26.36
CA LEU A 704 -45.25 33.56 -24.93
C LEU A 704 -46.51 33.25 -24.09
N GLU A 705 -46.42 32.22 -23.24
CA GLU A 705 -47.44 31.80 -22.27
C GLU A 705 -47.02 32.12 -20.82
N LEU A 706 -45.72 32.11 -20.51
CA LEU A 706 -45.16 32.47 -19.20
C LEU A 706 -44.07 33.54 -19.36
N LEU A 707 -44.27 34.66 -18.68
CA LEU A 707 -43.25 35.70 -18.46
C LEU A 707 -43.01 35.85 -16.96
N ASP A 708 -41.76 35.63 -16.54
CA ASP A 708 -41.32 35.84 -15.17
C ASP A 708 -40.21 36.90 -15.13
N LEU A 709 -40.48 37.99 -14.43
CA LEU A 709 -39.63 39.16 -14.22
C LEU A 709 -39.51 39.48 -12.71
N SER A 710 -39.78 38.51 -11.84
CA SER A 710 -39.81 38.69 -10.39
C SER A 710 -38.45 39.12 -9.82
N ASN A 711 -38.40 39.93 -8.76
CA ASN A 711 -37.18 40.46 -8.16
C ASN A 711 -36.27 41.16 -9.20
N ASN A 712 -36.81 42.22 -9.81
CA ASN A 712 -36.12 43.14 -10.71
C ASN A 712 -36.33 44.59 -10.21
N GLN A 713 -36.12 45.59 -11.06
CA GLN A 713 -36.20 47.02 -10.70
C GLN A 713 -37.17 47.79 -11.61
N LEU A 714 -38.18 47.10 -12.15
CA LEU A 714 -39.15 47.66 -13.09
C LEU A 714 -40.06 48.68 -12.40
N GLN A 715 -40.08 49.91 -12.91
CA GLN A 715 -40.97 50.98 -12.42
C GLN A 715 -42.32 51.03 -13.17
N SER A 716 -42.35 50.55 -14.41
CA SER A 716 -43.55 50.56 -15.26
C SER A 716 -43.51 49.46 -16.33
N LEU A 717 -44.68 49.19 -16.94
CA LEU A 717 -44.85 48.16 -17.97
C LEU A 717 -45.17 48.83 -19.32
N PRO A 718 -44.49 48.47 -20.42
CA PRO A 718 -44.77 49.06 -21.73
C PRO A 718 -46.13 48.59 -22.28
N PRO A 719 -46.91 49.44 -22.96
CA PRO A 719 -48.16 49.04 -23.61
C PRO A 719 -48.02 47.84 -24.55
N ALA A 720 -46.83 47.66 -25.14
CA ALA A 720 -46.51 46.53 -26.00
C ALA A 720 -46.57 45.15 -25.30
N LEU A 721 -46.38 45.08 -23.98
CA LEU A 721 -46.50 43.83 -23.21
C LEU A 721 -47.90 43.21 -23.35
N PHE A 722 -48.94 44.05 -23.38
CA PHE A 722 -50.33 43.62 -23.43
C PHE A 722 -50.78 43.19 -24.85
N THR A 723 -49.86 43.24 -25.82
CA THR A 723 -50.07 42.61 -27.15
C THR A 723 -49.87 41.09 -27.12
N LEU A 724 -49.28 40.55 -26.05
CA LEU A 724 -49.00 39.11 -25.88
C LEU A 724 -50.25 38.31 -25.48
N ARG A 725 -51.26 38.25 -26.34
CA ARG A 725 -52.59 37.64 -26.04
C ARG A 725 -52.59 36.13 -25.67
N ARG A 726 -51.44 35.45 -25.72
CA ARG A 726 -51.25 34.06 -25.26
C ARG A 726 -50.73 33.95 -23.82
N LEU A 727 -50.38 35.07 -23.19
CA LEU A 727 -49.79 35.08 -21.86
C LEU A 727 -50.81 34.59 -20.81
N ARG A 728 -50.44 33.51 -20.12
CA ARG A 728 -51.21 32.83 -19.07
C ARG A 728 -50.69 33.14 -17.68
N ARG A 729 -49.36 33.26 -17.54
CA ARG A 729 -48.69 33.54 -16.26
C ARG A 729 -47.79 34.76 -16.41
N LEU A 730 -48.04 35.80 -15.61
CA LEU A 730 -47.24 37.02 -15.55
C LEU A 730 -46.75 37.25 -14.12
N LEU A 731 -45.47 36.96 -13.87
CA LEU A 731 -44.86 37.10 -12.54
C LEU A 731 -43.99 38.36 -12.51
N LEU A 732 -44.38 39.30 -11.65
CA LEU A 732 -43.79 40.64 -11.49
C LEU A 732 -43.50 40.96 -10.01
N ALA A 733 -43.50 39.94 -9.14
CA ALA A 733 -43.27 40.10 -7.71
C ALA A 733 -41.94 40.83 -7.42
N GLY A 734 -41.85 41.61 -6.34
CA GLY A 734 -40.60 42.26 -5.93
C GLY A 734 -40.03 43.23 -6.98
N ASN A 735 -40.88 44.11 -7.53
CA ASN A 735 -40.49 45.18 -8.45
C ASN A 735 -40.87 46.55 -7.86
N LEU A 736 -40.80 47.62 -8.66
CA LEU A 736 -41.06 49.00 -8.24
C LEU A 736 -42.29 49.59 -8.95
N ILE A 737 -43.24 48.74 -9.38
CA ILE A 737 -44.37 49.15 -10.23
C ILE A 737 -45.37 49.95 -9.39
N GLU A 738 -45.61 51.19 -9.81
CA GLU A 738 -46.52 52.14 -9.13
C GLU A 738 -47.95 52.08 -9.70
N ASP A 739 -48.11 51.81 -11.00
CA ASP A 739 -49.40 51.70 -11.68
C ASP A 739 -49.47 50.49 -12.64
N LEU A 740 -50.67 49.90 -12.76
CA LEU A 740 -50.97 48.81 -13.70
C LEU A 740 -51.86 49.35 -14.84
N PRO A 741 -51.39 49.41 -16.10
CA PRO A 741 -52.07 50.13 -17.18
C PRO A 741 -53.32 49.40 -17.70
N ALA A 742 -54.30 50.18 -18.18
CA ALA A 742 -55.63 49.70 -18.58
C ALA A 742 -55.63 48.76 -19.80
N GLU A 743 -54.55 48.74 -20.57
CA GLU A 743 -54.25 47.82 -21.67
C GLU A 743 -54.28 46.34 -21.24
N ILE A 744 -54.08 46.03 -19.95
CA ILE A 744 -54.07 44.66 -19.43
C ILE A 744 -55.32 43.85 -19.77
N LYS A 745 -56.46 44.52 -20.00
CA LYS A 745 -57.70 43.93 -20.53
C LYS A 745 -57.54 43.11 -21.83
N ALA A 746 -56.44 43.29 -22.56
CA ALA A 746 -56.13 42.53 -23.77
C ALA A 746 -55.58 41.11 -23.50
N LEU A 747 -55.13 40.82 -22.27
CA LEU A 747 -54.61 39.52 -21.86
C LEU A 747 -55.75 38.61 -21.37
N GLN A 748 -56.64 38.21 -22.29
CA GLN A 748 -57.87 37.48 -21.97
C GLN A 748 -57.62 36.07 -21.40
N LEU A 749 -56.51 35.43 -21.81
CA LEU A 749 -56.08 34.08 -21.38
C LEU A 749 -55.20 34.10 -20.11
N LEU A 750 -55.08 35.23 -19.41
CA LEU A 750 -54.23 35.37 -18.23
C LEU A 750 -54.86 34.65 -17.04
N THR A 751 -54.28 33.51 -16.64
CA THR A 751 -54.76 32.67 -15.51
C THR A 751 -54.15 33.04 -14.17
N GLU A 752 -52.95 33.62 -14.17
CA GLU A 752 -52.18 33.94 -12.97
C GLU A 752 -51.39 35.23 -13.16
N ILE A 753 -51.50 36.13 -12.18
CA ILE A 753 -50.66 37.32 -12.09
C ILE A 753 -50.16 37.52 -10.66
N ASP A 754 -48.85 37.70 -10.52
CA ASP A 754 -48.20 38.06 -9.26
C ASP A 754 -47.62 39.47 -9.35
N LEU A 755 -48.17 40.38 -8.54
CA LEU A 755 -47.75 41.76 -8.38
C LEU A 755 -47.29 42.04 -6.95
N SER A 756 -47.03 41.02 -6.14
CA SER A 756 -46.67 41.20 -4.73
C SER A 756 -45.35 41.96 -4.55
N GLY A 757 -45.19 42.71 -3.46
CA GLY A 757 -43.96 43.48 -3.22
C GLY A 757 -43.68 44.56 -4.27
N ASN A 758 -44.73 45.27 -4.71
CA ASN A 758 -44.66 46.42 -5.61
C ASN A 758 -45.20 47.68 -4.88
N ARG A 759 -45.49 48.75 -5.62
CA ARG A 759 -45.92 50.06 -5.08
C ARG A 759 -47.33 50.44 -5.48
N LEU A 760 -48.15 49.49 -5.91
CA LEU A 760 -49.48 49.76 -6.47
C LEU A 760 -50.40 50.44 -5.43
N GLU A 761 -50.87 51.64 -5.74
CA GLU A 761 -51.90 52.34 -4.94
C GLU A 761 -53.33 51.90 -5.28
N ASN A 762 -53.54 51.46 -6.52
CA ASN A 762 -54.84 51.08 -7.06
C ASN A 762 -54.71 49.92 -8.06
N LEU A 763 -55.79 49.16 -8.26
CA LEU A 763 -55.92 48.18 -9.35
C LEU A 763 -56.93 48.69 -10.37
N PRO A 764 -56.61 48.70 -11.68
CA PRO A 764 -57.55 49.14 -12.71
C PRO A 764 -58.79 48.23 -12.71
N PRO A 765 -60.02 48.76 -12.58
CA PRO A 765 -61.23 47.92 -12.56
C PRO A 765 -61.41 47.15 -13.89
N VAL A 766 -60.77 47.62 -14.96
CA VAL A 766 -60.78 47.02 -16.29
C VAL A 766 -60.12 45.63 -16.32
N LEU A 767 -59.18 45.34 -15.41
CA LEU A 767 -58.53 44.03 -15.26
C LEU A 767 -59.57 42.90 -15.13
N PHE A 768 -60.50 43.06 -14.19
CA PHE A 768 -61.54 42.07 -13.87
C PHE A 768 -62.62 41.95 -14.95
N SER A 769 -62.71 42.92 -15.86
CA SER A 769 -63.61 42.87 -17.02
C SER A 769 -62.97 42.31 -18.29
N GLY A 770 -61.64 42.17 -18.34
CA GLY A 770 -60.90 41.74 -19.53
C GLY A 770 -60.19 40.39 -19.38
N CYS A 771 -59.59 40.11 -18.22
CA CYS A 771 -58.88 38.86 -17.93
C CYS A 771 -59.86 37.80 -17.40
N LEU A 772 -60.73 37.29 -18.29
CA LEU A 772 -61.83 36.40 -17.93
C LEU A 772 -61.38 35.01 -17.43
N GLU A 773 -60.17 34.57 -17.76
CA GLU A 773 -59.60 33.30 -17.27
C GLU A 773 -58.80 33.44 -15.96
N LEU A 774 -58.75 34.62 -15.34
CA LEU A 774 -57.91 34.90 -14.17
C LEU A 774 -58.38 34.12 -12.93
N ARG A 775 -57.52 33.25 -12.41
CA ARG A 775 -57.77 32.43 -11.21
C ARG A 775 -57.02 32.96 -10.01
N ILE A 776 -55.73 33.23 -10.20
CA ILE A 776 -54.78 33.61 -9.15
C ILE A 776 -54.36 35.07 -9.35
N LEU A 777 -54.60 35.88 -8.32
CA LEU A 777 -54.13 37.27 -8.21
C LEU A 777 -53.41 37.43 -6.87
N ASN A 778 -52.09 37.65 -6.92
CA ASN A 778 -51.30 37.97 -5.73
C ASN A 778 -50.93 39.46 -5.71
N VAL A 779 -51.30 40.16 -4.64
CA VAL A 779 -51.08 41.61 -4.47
C VAL A 779 -50.60 41.98 -3.06
N ALA A 780 -50.12 41.02 -2.26
CA ALA A 780 -49.54 41.31 -0.95
C ALA A 780 -48.37 42.31 -1.03
N HIS A 781 -48.10 43.03 0.06
CA HIS A 781 -47.01 44.02 0.13
C HIS A 781 -47.09 45.08 -0.98
N ASN A 782 -48.27 45.69 -1.16
CA ASN A 782 -48.53 46.86 -2.00
C ASN A 782 -49.29 47.92 -1.17
N SER A 783 -49.32 49.17 -1.65
CA SER A 783 -49.94 50.33 -0.99
C SER A 783 -51.43 50.52 -1.36
N LEU A 784 -52.17 49.43 -1.59
CA LEU A 784 -53.52 49.50 -2.16
C LEU A 784 -54.50 50.26 -1.25
N SER A 785 -55.04 51.36 -1.76
CA SER A 785 -55.99 52.23 -1.05
C SER A 785 -57.43 51.70 -1.04
N SER A 786 -57.81 50.92 -2.06
CA SER A 786 -59.11 50.27 -2.18
C SER A 786 -59.07 49.04 -3.08
N LEU A 787 -60.05 48.14 -2.96
CA LEU A 787 -60.22 47.00 -3.86
C LEU A 787 -61.42 47.23 -4.79
N PRO A 788 -61.23 47.11 -6.13
CA PRO A 788 -62.34 47.27 -7.07
C PRO A 788 -63.34 46.11 -6.99
N ARG A 789 -64.62 46.42 -7.19
CA ARG A 789 -65.74 45.48 -7.00
C ARG A 789 -65.64 44.17 -7.82
N GLY A 790 -64.88 44.17 -8.91
CA GLY A 790 -64.66 42.99 -9.75
C GLY A 790 -63.83 41.87 -9.10
N ILE A 791 -63.13 42.14 -7.99
CA ILE A 791 -62.28 41.13 -7.32
C ILE A 791 -63.07 39.92 -6.78
N ALA A 792 -64.38 40.09 -6.53
CA ALA A 792 -65.26 39.03 -6.07
C ALA A 792 -65.60 37.97 -7.14
N ALA A 793 -65.12 38.13 -8.38
CA ALA A 793 -65.30 37.16 -9.46
C ALA A 793 -64.15 36.14 -9.60
N LEU A 794 -63.06 36.28 -8.82
CA LEU A 794 -61.89 35.40 -8.88
C LEU A 794 -62.05 34.15 -8.02
N SER A 795 -61.54 33.01 -8.49
CA SER A 795 -61.67 31.73 -7.80
C SER A 795 -60.69 31.52 -6.65
N GLU A 796 -59.44 31.99 -6.76
CA GLU A 796 -58.37 31.73 -5.77
C GLU A 796 -57.53 32.98 -5.49
N LEU A 797 -57.92 33.76 -4.47
CA LEU A 797 -57.22 34.98 -4.07
C LEU A 797 -56.19 34.69 -2.96
N CYS A 798 -54.93 34.42 -3.33
CA CYS A 798 -53.94 33.87 -2.40
C CYS A 798 -53.51 34.81 -1.25
N SER A 799 -53.43 36.14 -1.46
CA SER A 799 -53.22 37.09 -0.36
C SER A 799 -53.52 38.55 -0.71
N VAL A 800 -53.90 39.33 0.32
CA VAL A 800 -54.25 40.76 0.28
C VAL A 800 -53.64 41.42 1.54
N PRO A 801 -53.09 42.65 1.47
CA PRO A 801 -52.57 43.36 2.64
C PRO A 801 -53.66 43.62 3.71
N ARG A 802 -53.27 43.62 4.99
CA ARG A 802 -54.20 43.69 6.13
C ARG A 802 -54.65 45.10 6.55
N GLU A 803 -53.98 46.16 6.09
CA GLU A 803 -54.11 47.50 6.65
C GLU A 803 -54.49 48.54 5.59
N PHE A 804 -55.74 49.00 5.64
CA PHE A 804 -56.19 50.19 4.90
C PHE A 804 -56.11 51.42 5.82
N PRO A 805 -55.38 52.48 5.46
CA PRO A 805 -55.23 53.66 6.30
C PRO A 805 -56.48 54.56 6.29
N TYR A 806 -57.36 54.33 7.26
CA TYR A 806 -58.31 55.30 7.84
C TYR A 806 -59.22 56.14 6.93
N SER A 807 -60.53 55.87 7.02
CA SER A 807 -61.50 56.92 7.34
C SER A 807 -62.71 56.36 8.10
N ARG A 808 -63.32 57.15 9.00
CA ARG A 808 -64.59 56.80 9.65
C ARG A 808 -65.74 57.08 8.69
N SER A 809 -66.77 56.23 8.70
CA SER A 809 -68.03 56.40 7.95
C SER A 809 -67.99 56.14 6.43
N ALA A 810 -67.44 55.00 6.02
CA ALA A 810 -67.95 54.27 4.85
C ALA A 810 -68.31 52.83 5.29
N ARG A 811 -69.52 52.36 4.96
CA ARG A 811 -69.91 50.97 5.24
C ARG A 811 -69.26 50.05 4.20
N CYS A 812 -68.40 49.13 4.63
CA CYS A 812 -68.08 47.96 3.80
C CYS A 812 -69.39 47.23 3.45
N PRO A 813 -69.68 46.93 2.17
CA PRO A 813 -70.77 46.02 1.82
C PRO A 813 -70.49 44.65 2.43
N ALA A 814 -71.48 44.06 3.11
CA ALA A 814 -71.35 42.81 3.85
C ALA A 814 -71.30 41.54 2.96
N PHE A 815 -70.57 41.62 1.84
CA PHE A 815 -70.53 40.62 0.77
C PHE A 815 -69.18 39.90 0.58
N LEU A 816 -68.15 40.25 1.36
CA LEU A 816 -66.89 39.50 1.43
C LEU A 816 -66.89 38.51 2.61
N TYR A 817 -67.95 37.71 2.69
CA TYR A 817 -67.90 36.42 3.40
C TYR A 817 -67.42 35.36 2.41
N CYS A 818 -66.43 34.55 2.78
CA CYS A 818 -65.99 33.40 1.99
C CYS A 818 -66.99 32.23 2.11
N SER A 819 -68.23 32.45 1.67
CA SER A 819 -69.32 31.47 1.68
C SER A 819 -69.35 30.67 0.37
N GLY A 820 -68.28 29.91 0.11
CA GLY A 820 -68.07 29.17 -1.14
C GLY A 820 -67.59 27.73 -1.00
N LEU A 821 -67.41 27.21 0.22
CA LEU A 821 -67.03 25.81 0.49
C LEU A 821 -67.48 25.38 1.90
N ARG A 822 -68.73 24.91 2.02
CA ARG A 822 -69.18 24.10 3.18
C ARG A 822 -70.18 23.04 2.70
N ASN A 823 -69.93 21.80 3.15
CA ASN A 823 -70.63 20.57 2.78
C ASN A 823 -70.31 20.16 1.31
N THR A 824 -69.93 18.91 0.99
CA THR A 824 -70.05 17.63 1.73
C THR A 824 -68.84 16.69 1.55
N PHE A 825 -68.48 15.98 2.63
CA PHE A 825 -67.64 14.76 2.71
C PHE A 825 -66.16 14.77 2.22
N GLY A 826 -65.25 14.31 3.11
CA GLY A 826 -63.92 13.79 2.77
C GLY A 826 -62.74 14.75 3.03
N PRO A 827 -61.69 14.34 3.77
CA PRO A 827 -60.48 15.15 3.99
C PRO A 827 -59.33 14.78 3.04
N ILE A 828 -58.77 15.76 2.32
CA ILE A 828 -57.46 15.79 1.62
C ILE A 828 -57.29 17.19 0.98
N PRO A 829 -56.10 17.81 0.94
CA PRO A 829 -55.00 17.82 1.92
C PRO A 829 -54.84 19.24 2.53
N GLU A 830 -53.74 19.52 3.24
CA GLU A 830 -53.47 20.84 3.81
C GLU A 830 -53.06 21.89 2.75
N CYS A 831 -53.62 23.10 2.85
CA CYS A 831 -53.08 24.28 2.17
C CYS A 831 -51.78 24.73 2.87
N VAL A 832 -50.64 24.16 2.47
CA VAL A 832 -49.34 24.41 3.09
C VAL A 832 -48.90 25.86 2.88
N CYS A 833 -49.19 26.71 3.87
CA CYS A 833 -48.64 28.07 4.00
C CYS A 833 -47.15 27.97 4.35
N LYS A 834 -46.31 27.66 3.35
CA LYS A 834 -44.90 27.33 3.56
C LYS A 834 -44.07 28.60 3.80
N TRP A 835 -43.99 29.01 5.06
CA TRP A 835 -42.96 29.94 5.52
C TRP A 835 -41.57 29.33 5.26
N SER A 836 -40.73 30.04 4.50
CA SER A 836 -39.32 29.70 4.31
C SER A 836 -38.44 30.61 5.17
N SER A 837 -38.44 30.37 6.48
CA SER A 837 -37.44 30.94 7.37
C SER A 837 -36.15 30.12 7.27
N ASP A 838 -35.25 30.50 6.35
CA ASP A 838 -33.80 30.24 6.48
C ASP A 838 -32.98 31.00 5.41
N SER A 839 -32.27 32.05 5.84
CA SER A 839 -31.03 32.57 5.23
C SER A 839 -30.52 33.76 6.04
N THR A 840 -29.73 33.47 7.08
CA THR A 840 -28.89 34.46 7.77
C THR A 840 -27.46 34.41 7.23
N ASN A 841 -26.78 35.57 7.24
CA ASN A 841 -25.38 35.80 6.83
C ASN A 841 -25.19 35.81 5.29
N ASP A 842 -24.37 36.67 4.66
CA ASP A 842 -23.42 37.67 5.17
C ASP A 842 -23.35 38.92 4.24
N VAL A 843 -23.92 40.07 4.63
CA VAL A 843 -23.44 41.43 4.22
C VAL A 843 -23.87 42.54 5.21
N ASP A 844 -23.39 42.55 6.46
CA ASP A 844 -23.50 43.78 7.30
C ASP A 844 -22.30 44.05 8.25
N ALA A 845 -21.20 43.33 8.07
CA ALA A 845 -20.00 43.42 8.90
C ALA A 845 -19.04 44.57 8.50
N LEU A 846 -19.55 45.76 8.13
CA LEU A 846 -18.70 46.89 7.71
C LEU A 846 -19.18 48.32 8.06
N ARG A 847 -20.36 48.51 8.69
CA ARG A 847 -20.88 49.86 9.03
C ARG A 847 -21.46 50.00 10.45
N ARG A 848 -20.63 49.77 11.48
CA ARG A 848 -20.60 50.57 12.74
C ARG A 848 -19.44 50.16 13.67
N ARG A 849 -18.33 50.90 13.62
CA ARG A 849 -17.30 50.97 14.67
C ARG A 849 -16.74 52.40 14.80
N ARG A 850 -17.43 53.21 15.60
CA ARG A 850 -16.84 54.30 16.38
C ARG A 850 -17.50 54.28 17.76
N ASP A 851 -16.76 54.77 18.74
CA ASP A 851 -17.20 55.12 20.10
C ASP A 851 -17.82 53.97 20.92
N PHE A 852 -16.97 53.29 21.69
CA PHE A 852 -16.91 53.51 23.15
C PHE A 852 -15.56 53.03 23.71
N ARG A 853 -15.14 53.57 24.88
CA ARG A 853 -13.83 53.32 25.48
C ARG A 853 -13.85 52.15 26.47
N LEU A 854 -12.74 51.43 26.59
CA LEU A 854 -12.43 50.58 27.74
C LEU A 854 -11.93 51.45 28.93
N PRO A 855 -12.21 51.06 30.18
CA PRO A 855 -11.50 51.53 31.36
C PRO A 855 -10.30 50.61 31.71
N VAL A 856 -9.21 51.23 32.18
CA VAL A 856 -7.93 50.62 32.61
C VAL A 856 -7.13 49.98 31.47
#